data_AF-A0A8B9BHD9-F1
#
_entry.id   AF-A0A8B9BHD9-F1
#
_cell.length_a   1.000
_cell.length_b   1.000
_cell.length_c   1.000
_cell.angle_alpha   90.00
_cell.angle_beta   90.00
_cell.angle_gamma   90.00
#
_symmetry.space_group_name_H-M   'P 1'
#
loop_
_entity.id
_entity.type
_entity.pdbx_description
1 polymer ?
#
loop_
_entity_poly.entity_id
_entity_poly.type
_entity_poly.pdbx_seq_one_letter_code
_entity_poly.pdbx_strand_id
1 'polypeptide(L)'
;MPCYVILGCAMPCLALVKEANAHGEKLSSLEAVASRLKDFSRKQDGAVIQNLVLTAKERLGKVLQHTAERGAALEEARKRTKQFSESRRLLLDWMDEAEQALEVPQDTATSQEEIKCQLAEHKAFQRELRSKRPVYEATLRSGRALRERARLPEDLQPLEELLGELKERWDALCSRATERQHKLEEDLLFSGKFTDALQALMDWLYRAEPQLSEDVPVGGDRDLVSDLMDKHKVFQKELGKRASCIKMLKRSVRDLTRGSSSVDSQWLQKQMEELSTRWDLVCKLSVSKQARLEAALRQAEEFHTLVQSFLGRLSESEKTLKYGVFPEEEACQQLELECITSLGEEILSTCHPDSIITIKSWVTVAKSRFQEVLSWAQQQGERLQAQRASLAAEREEMAQLVDWITAAEEALSLRDQEPLPEEADAVLLWQVFMEELNRKQPDVEKVTKSCKQKLATEPLAVPSPLSLLAAGRRSVGKAQGAPAVPLGGLEPQTPLMAQLLHRWQQLWLLALDRQYRLETALQRLRELEEFAHFDFGVWRKRYMQWISQMKSRVLDVFRGIDRDQDGRISQREFIESVLSSKFPTNVLEMNAVASIFDTNGDGFIDYYEFVSTLHPNRDPLRRTADADQIQDEVWPGGRGGTRLVPCHGSDPHGLSSR
;
A
#
# COMPACT_ATOMS: atom_id res chain seq x y z
N MET A 1 52.52 -7.75 92.86
CA MET A 1 53.13 -8.20 94.14
C MET A 1 53.29 -9.72 94.17
N PRO A 2 54.25 -10.35 93.45
CA PRO A 2 54.57 -11.78 93.66
C PRO A 2 55.92 -11.99 94.38
N CYS A 3 56.65 -10.92 94.72
CA CYS A 3 57.98 -11.03 95.29
C CYS A 3 58.00 -11.29 96.80
N TYR A 4 56.85 -11.27 97.49
CA TYR A 4 56.82 -11.28 98.96
C TYR A 4 57.31 -12.60 99.57
N VAL A 5 57.21 -13.73 98.86
CA VAL A 5 57.53 -15.04 99.43
C VAL A 5 58.98 -15.49 99.14
N ILE A 6 59.54 -15.17 97.96
CA ILE A 6 60.98 -15.39 97.70
C ILE A 6 61.84 -14.43 98.53
N LEU A 7 61.39 -13.18 98.73
CA LEU A 7 62.00 -12.28 99.72
C LEU A 7 61.70 -12.74 101.17
N GLY A 8 60.50 -13.29 101.42
CA GLY A 8 60.09 -13.84 102.71
C GLY A 8 60.91 -15.07 103.15
N CYS A 9 61.43 -15.87 102.21
CA CYS A 9 62.32 -16.99 102.48
C CYS A 9 63.80 -16.59 102.61
N ALA A 10 64.19 -15.44 102.06
CA ALA A 10 65.56 -14.92 102.12
C ALA A 10 65.94 -14.45 103.53
N MET A 11 65.00 -13.83 104.26
CA MET A 11 65.22 -13.35 105.63
C MET A 11 65.49 -14.49 106.63
N PRO A 12 64.70 -15.58 106.67
CA PRO A 12 65.01 -16.77 107.46
C PRO A 12 66.30 -17.46 107.05
N CYS A 13 66.64 -17.48 105.74
CA CYS A 13 67.88 -18.09 105.27
C CYS A 13 69.13 -17.30 105.69
N LEU A 14 69.07 -15.96 105.65
CA LEU A 14 70.13 -15.10 106.17
C LEU A 14 70.29 -15.24 107.69
N ALA A 15 69.18 -15.39 108.43
CA ALA A 15 69.21 -15.68 109.85
C ALA A 15 69.86 -17.05 110.15
N LEU A 16 69.47 -18.10 109.40
CA LEU A 16 70.06 -19.44 109.48
C LEU A 16 71.56 -19.46 109.16
N VAL A 17 72.01 -18.68 108.16
CA VAL A 17 73.44 -18.56 107.82
C VAL A 17 74.21 -17.88 108.95
N LYS A 18 73.67 -16.80 109.53
CA LYS A 18 74.28 -16.11 110.69
C LYS A 18 74.36 -17.03 111.91
N GLU A 19 73.30 -17.78 112.18
CA GLU A 19 73.23 -18.74 113.28
C GLU A 19 74.21 -19.91 113.08
N ALA A 20 74.27 -20.48 111.87
CA ALA A 20 75.22 -21.53 111.53
C ALA A 20 76.69 -21.07 111.66
N ASN A 21 77.00 -19.82 111.26
CA ASN A 21 78.33 -19.23 111.45
C ASN A 21 78.67 -19.04 112.93
N ALA A 22 77.71 -18.56 113.75
CA ALA A 22 77.91 -18.44 115.20
C ALA A 22 78.14 -19.79 115.88
N HIS A 23 77.52 -20.87 115.38
CA HIS A 23 77.84 -22.24 115.82
C HIS A 23 79.24 -22.70 115.38
N GLY A 24 79.77 -22.18 114.27
CA GLY A 24 81.17 -22.35 113.86
C GLY A 24 82.16 -21.77 114.86
N GLU A 25 81.94 -20.54 115.31
CA GLU A 25 82.78 -19.91 116.34
C GLU A 25 82.73 -20.70 117.67
N LYS A 26 81.54 -21.15 118.07
CA LYS A 26 81.36 -22.03 119.23
C LYS A 26 82.09 -23.36 119.06
N LEU A 27 82.08 -23.96 117.86
CA LEU A 27 82.83 -25.19 117.58
C LEU A 27 84.34 -24.97 117.68
N SER A 28 84.88 -23.86 117.17
CA SER A 28 86.30 -23.53 117.33
C SER A 28 86.70 -23.37 118.81
N SER A 29 85.82 -22.80 119.63
CA SER A 29 86.02 -22.75 121.08
C SER A 29 85.96 -24.14 121.73
N LEU A 30 85.06 -25.02 121.27
CA LEU A 30 84.96 -26.42 121.72
C LEU A 30 86.20 -27.23 121.33
N GLU A 31 86.72 -27.04 120.11
CA GLU A 31 87.97 -27.65 119.64
C GLU A 31 89.16 -27.24 120.52
N ALA A 32 89.24 -25.95 120.91
CA ALA A 32 90.28 -25.44 121.81
C ALA A 32 90.15 -25.98 123.25
N VAL A 33 88.92 -26.18 123.75
CA VAL A 33 88.70 -26.81 125.07
C VAL A 33 88.99 -28.32 125.00
N ALA A 34 88.60 -28.99 123.92
CA ALA A 34 88.85 -30.41 123.71
C ALA A 34 90.33 -30.73 123.52
N SER A 35 91.10 -29.87 122.85
CA SER A 35 92.55 -30.01 122.73
C SER A 35 93.24 -29.88 124.09
N ARG A 36 92.83 -28.91 124.91
CA ARG A 36 93.31 -28.80 126.30
C ARG A 36 92.93 -30.00 127.15
N LEU A 37 91.69 -30.47 127.05
CA LEU A 37 91.21 -31.65 127.81
C LEU A 37 91.92 -32.94 127.40
N LYS A 38 92.29 -33.08 126.12
CA LYS A 38 93.08 -34.20 125.61
C LYS A 38 94.38 -34.37 126.39
N ASP A 39 95.09 -33.27 126.69
CA ASP A 39 96.38 -33.27 127.38
C ASP A 39 96.31 -33.76 128.84
N PHE A 40 95.14 -33.66 129.48
CA PHE A 40 94.90 -34.09 130.87
C PHE A 40 94.12 -35.41 131.01
N SER A 41 93.72 -36.03 129.89
CA SER A 41 92.82 -37.20 129.86
C SER A 41 93.54 -38.54 129.68
N ARG A 42 92.92 -39.65 130.12
CA ARG A 42 93.41 -41.00 129.79
C ARG A 42 93.19 -41.28 128.30
N LYS A 43 94.01 -42.16 127.69
CA LYS A 43 93.97 -42.46 126.24
C LYS A 43 92.57 -42.80 125.69
N GLN A 44 91.74 -43.49 126.46
CA GLN A 44 90.37 -43.86 126.06
C GLN A 44 89.43 -42.63 126.02
N ASP A 45 89.46 -41.77 127.05
CA ASP A 45 88.62 -40.57 127.14
C ASP A 45 89.01 -39.54 126.08
N GLY A 46 90.31 -39.37 125.80
CA GLY A 46 90.81 -38.50 124.75
C GLY A 46 90.36 -38.91 123.34
N ALA A 47 90.14 -40.21 123.09
CA ALA A 47 89.60 -40.72 121.83
C ALA A 47 88.10 -40.44 121.68
N VAL A 48 87.33 -40.57 122.77
CA VAL A 48 85.89 -40.24 122.78
C VAL A 48 85.67 -38.74 122.57
N ILE A 49 86.44 -37.88 123.27
CA ILE A 49 86.37 -36.42 123.11
C ILE A 49 86.70 -36.02 121.66
N GLN A 50 87.75 -36.60 121.06
CA GLN A 50 88.10 -36.36 119.65
C GLN A 50 86.99 -36.82 118.69
N ASN A 51 86.39 -37.99 118.92
CA ASN A 51 85.30 -38.49 118.08
C ASN A 51 84.05 -37.59 118.17
N LEU A 52 83.69 -37.12 119.37
CA LEU A 52 82.56 -36.19 119.55
C LEU A 52 82.81 -34.84 118.87
N VAL A 53 84.02 -34.29 118.95
CA VAL A 53 84.41 -33.06 118.25
C VAL A 53 84.40 -33.26 116.73
N LEU A 54 84.92 -34.38 116.23
CA LEU A 54 84.87 -34.72 114.80
C LEU A 54 83.43 -34.86 114.31
N THR A 55 82.57 -35.55 115.06
CA THR A 55 81.14 -35.69 114.74
C THR A 55 80.44 -34.33 114.73
N ALA A 56 80.72 -33.46 115.70
CA ALA A 56 80.18 -32.10 115.74
C ALA A 56 80.66 -31.26 114.54
N LYS A 57 81.93 -31.40 114.15
CA LYS A 57 82.53 -30.74 113.00
C LYS A 57 81.92 -31.19 111.68
N GLU A 58 81.74 -32.50 111.49
CA GLU A 58 81.09 -33.06 110.30
C GLU A 58 79.62 -32.62 110.20
N ARG A 59 78.88 -32.63 111.32
CA ARG A 59 77.48 -32.19 111.35
C ARG A 59 77.35 -30.70 111.04
N LEU A 60 78.19 -29.86 111.64
CA LEU A 60 78.19 -28.43 111.33
C LEU A 60 78.62 -28.17 109.88
N GLY A 61 79.61 -28.91 109.37
CA GLY A 61 80.03 -28.85 107.96
C GLY A 61 78.87 -29.15 107.02
N LYS A 62 78.07 -30.20 107.29
CA LYS A 62 76.85 -30.51 106.53
C LYS A 62 75.80 -29.41 106.62
N VAL A 63 75.58 -28.81 107.79
CA VAL A 63 74.63 -27.69 107.96
C VAL A 63 75.09 -26.44 107.20
N LEU A 64 76.38 -26.09 107.25
CA LEU A 64 76.95 -24.98 106.50
C LEU A 64 76.86 -25.23 104.98
N GLN A 65 77.15 -26.44 104.53
CA GLN A 65 76.99 -26.83 103.13
C GLN A 65 75.53 -26.70 102.68
N HIS A 66 74.57 -27.28 103.42
CA HIS A 66 73.15 -27.21 103.07
C HIS A 66 72.57 -25.79 103.14
N THR A 67 73.01 -24.96 104.08
CA THR A 67 72.60 -23.55 104.16
C THR A 67 73.18 -22.72 103.02
N ALA A 68 74.43 -22.98 102.61
CA ALA A 68 75.05 -22.37 101.43
C ALA A 68 74.36 -22.79 100.12
N GLU A 69 74.10 -24.09 99.93
CA GLU A 69 73.37 -24.63 98.77
C GLU A 69 71.95 -24.05 98.68
N ARG A 70 71.23 -23.98 99.82
CA ARG A 70 69.91 -23.36 99.91
C ARG A 70 69.98 -21.86 99.62
N GLY A 71 70.99 -21.16 100.11
CA GLY A 71 71.22 -19.74 99.84
C GLY A 71 71.46 -19.46 98.35
N ALA A 72 72.32 -20.26 97.70
CA ALA A 72 72.58 -20.16 96.27
C ALA A 72 71.31 -20.45 95.43
N ALA A 73 70.54 -21.48 95.81
CA ALA A 73 69.28 -21.80 95.15
C ALA A 73 68.22 -20.70 95.29
N LEU A 74 68.12 -20.06 96.47
CA LEU A 74 67.21 -18.94 96.71
C LEU A 74 67.62 -17.68 95.92
N GLU A 75 68.92 -17.37 95.86
CA GLU A 75 69.40 -16.22 95.08
C GLU A 75 69.21 -16.42 93.57
N GLU A 76 69.41 -17.65 93.08
CA GLU A 76 69.11 -17.99 91.68
C GLU A 76 67.61 -17.93 91.39
N ALA A 77 66.75 -18.42 92.29
CA ALA A 77 65.30 -18.28 92.18
C ALA A 77 64.87 -16.81 92.18
N ARG A 78 65.47 -15.98 93.04
CA ARG A 78 65.24 -14.52 93.08
C ARG A 78 65.60 -13.85 91.76
N LYS A 79 66.76 -14.17 91.18
CA LYS A 79 67.18 -13.63 89.87
C LYS A 79 66.20 -14.00 88.77
N ARG A 80 65.78 -15.27 88.70
CA ARG A 80 64.81 -15.74 87.69
C ARG A 80 63.45 -15.10 87.86
N THR A 81 62.95 -14.96 89.09
CA THR A 81 61.69 -14.27 89.35
C THR A 81 61.75 -12.81 88.99
N LYS A 82 62.87 -12.12 89.31
CA LYS A 82 63.10 -10.74 88.88
C LYS A 82 63.09 -10.64 87.35
N GLN A 83 63.84 -11.48 86.65
CA GLN A 83 63.89 -11.51 85.19
C GLN A 83 62.52 -11.77 84.56
N PHE A 84 61.76 -12.74 85.07
CA PHE A 84 60.39 -13.02 84.62
C PHE A 84 59.49 -11.80 84.85
N SER A 85 59.53 -11.19 86.04
CA SER A 85 58.69 -10.04 86.37
C SER A 85 58.99 -8.83 85.48
N GLU A 86 60.26 -8.58 85.17
CA GLU A 86 60.70 -7.50 84.29
C GLU A 86 60.29 -7.76 82.84
N SER A 87 60.53 -8.98 82.33
CA SER A 87 60.14 -9.39 80.99
C SER A 87 58.62 -9.34 80.80
N ARG A 88 57.85 -9.80 81.80
CA ARG A 88 56.39 -9.74 81.80
C ARG A 88 55.89 -8.30 81.81
N ARG A 89 56.45 -7.43 82.66
CA ARG A 89 56.07 -6.01 82.72
C ARG A 89 56.30 -5.32 81.38
N LEU A 90 57.51 -5.43 80.81
CA LEU A 90 57.82 -4.80 79.52
C LEU A 90 56.94 -5.31 78.38
N LEU A 91 56.58 -6.60 78.41
CA LEU A 91 55.68 -7.17 77.42
C LEU A 91 54.25 -6.67 77.60
N LEU A 92 53.75 -6.56 78.84
CA LEU A 92 52.43 -5.99 79.12
C LEU A 92 52.37 -4.51 78.73
N ASP A 93 53.39 -3.72 79.07
CA ASP A 93 53.49 -2.30 78.69
C ASP A 93 53.41 -2.15 77.15
N TRP A 94 54.14 -2.99 76.40
CA TRP A 94 54.05 -2.99 74.93
C TRP A 94 52.67 -3.47 74.43
N MET A 95 52.03 -4.42 75.10
CA MET A 95 50.69 -4.86 74.75
C MET A 95 49.65 -3.78 75.00
N ASP A 96 49.79 -2.96 76.05
CA ASP A 96 48.96 -1.78 76.28
C ASP A 96 49.07 -0.78 75.10
N GLU A 97 50.28 -0.50 74.64
CA GLU A 97 50.53 0.36 73.47
C GLU A 97 49.92 -0.24 72.19
N ALA A 98 50.09 -1.55 71.98
CA ALA A 98 49.56 -2.26 70.82
C ALA A 98 48.02 -2.33 70.82
N GLU A 99 47.39 -2.53 71.98
CA GLU A 99 45.94 -2.50 72.15
C GLU A 99 45.40 -1.10 71.86
N GLN A 100 46.04 -0.04 72.35
CA GLN A 100 45.64 1.35 72.03
C GLN A 100 45.72 1.64 70.54
N ALA A 101 46.78 1.19 69.85
CA ALA A 101 46.90 1.33 68.40
C ALA A 101 45.78 0.58 67.62
N LEU A 102 45.20 -0.47 68.22
CA LEU A 102 44.04 -1.17 67.69
C LEU A 102 42.69 -0.52 68.05
N GLU A 103 42.60 0.22 69.16
CA GLU A 103 41.37 0.89 69.64
C GLU A 103 41.06 2.21 68.97
N VAL A 104 42.08 2.95 68.48
CA VAL A 104 41.83 4.19 67.75
C VAL A 104 40.91 3.87 66.56
N PRO A 105 39.66 4.37 66.56
CA PRO A 105 38.84 4.31 65.37
C PRO A 105 39.51 5.23 64.38
N GLN A 106 40.31 4.68 63.47
CA GLN A 106 40.58 5.40 62.23
C GLN A 106 39.21 5.51 61.57
N ASP A 107 38.71 6.74 61.44
CA ASP A 107 37.42 7.05 60.83
C ASP A 107 37.12 6.08 59.70
N THR A 108 35.94 5.46 59.70
CA THR A 108 35.52 4.46 58.70
C THR A 108 35.85 4.97 57.30
N ALA A 109 36.96 4.47 56.77
CA ALA A 109 37.50 4.89 55.48
C ALA A 109 36.47 4.54 54.43
N THR A 110 36.02 5.57 53.71
CA THR A 110 34.93 5.44 52.73
C THR A 110 35.48 5.25 51.31
N SER A 111 36.72 5.65 51.05
CA SER A 111 37.39 5.42 49.77
C SER A 111 38.24 4.15 49.77
N GLN A 112 38.28 3.51 48.61
CA GLN A 112 39.03 2.29 48.38
C GLN A 112 40.53 2.47 48.65
N GLU A 113 41.07 3.66 48.37
CA GLU A 113 42.47 4.02 48.57
C GLU A 113 42.80 4.15 50.06
N GLU A 114 41.93 4.79 50.85
CA GLU A 114 42.10 4.90 52.31
C GLU A 114 42.06 3.52 52.98
N ILE A 115 41.12 2.65 52.60
CA ILE A 115 41.04 1.27 53.13
C ILE A 115 42.32 0.49 52.78
N LYS A 116 42.88 0.66 51.57
CA LYS A 116 44.16 0.05 51.18
C LYS A 116 45.33 0.55 52.02
N CYS A 117 45.37 1.86 52.33
CA CYS A 117 46.38 2.44 53.22
C CYS A 117 46.26 1.87 54.63
N GLN A 118 45.06 1.85 55.22
CA GLN A 118 44.81 1.26 56.54
C GLN A 118 45.18 -0.23 56.59
N LEU A 119 44.90 -0.99 55.52
CA LEU A 119 45.31 -2.39 55.39
C LEU A 119 46.84 -2.54 55.34
N ALA A 120 47.55 -1.63 54.68
CA ALA A 120 49.01 -1.64 54.63
C ALA A 120 49.65 -1.32 56.00
N GLU A 121 49.09 -0.34 56.72
CA GLU A 121 49.45 -0.01 58.10
C GLU A 121 49.19 -1.19 59.03
N HIS A 122 48.03 -1.83 58.93
CA HIS A 122 47.69 -3.01 59.73
C HIS A 122 48.61 -4.20 59.42
N LYS A 123 48.99 -4.41 58.15
CA LYS A 123 50.01 -5.41 57.78
C LYS A 123 51.37 -5.09 58.39
N ALA A 124 51.70 -3.82 58.64
CA ALA A 124 52.90 -3.44 59.38
C ALA A 124 52.79 -3.81 60.86
N PHE A 125 51.66 -3.50 61.49
CA PHE A 125 51.36 -3.91 62.87
C PHE A 125 51.42 -5.44 63.04
N GLN A 126 50.85 -6.21 62.12
CA GLN A 126 50.95 -7.68 62.15
C GLN A 126 52.39 -8.19 62.10
N ARG A 127 53.27 -7.53 61.33
CA ARG A 127 54.70 -7.88 61.30
C ARG A 127 55.35 -7.62 62.65
N GLU A 128 55.01 -6.51 63.30
CA GLU A 128 55.48 -6.19 64.64
C GLU A 128 54.97 -7.22 65.67
N LEU A 129 53.68 -7.53 65.67
CA LEU A 129 53.08 -8.54 66.54
C LEU A 129 53.76 -9.91 66.38
N ARG A 130 54.03 -10.35 65.14
CA ARG A 130 54.79 -11.59 64.87
C ARG A 130 56.21 -11.53 65.42
N SER A 131 56.87 -10.38 65.37
CA SER A 131 58.22 -10.20 65.91
C SER A 131 58.28 -10.28 67.45
N LYS A 132 57.16 -9.99 68.13
CA LYS A 132 57.03 -10.02 69.59
C LYS A 132 56.66 -11.40 70.14
N ARG A 133 56.12 -12.28 69.30
CA ARG A 133 55.81 -13.68 69.63
C ARG A 133 56.97 -14.44 70.32
N PRO A 134 58.23 -14.42 69.84
CA PRO A 134 59.32 -15.12 70.52
C PRO A 134 59.60 -14.56 71.93
N VAL A 135 59.40 -13.26 72.16
CA VAL A 135 59.56 -12.63 73.49
C VAL A 135 58.45 -13.10 74.44
N TYR A 136 57.22 -13.18 73.95
CA TYR A 136 56.09 -13.76 74.68
C TYR A 136 56.34 -15.24 75.03
N GLU A 137 56.72 -16.07 74.06
CA GLU A 137 57.00 -17.49 74.29
C GLU A 137 58.17 -17.69 75.28
N ALA A 138 59.22 -16.86 75.21
CA ALA A 138 60.32 -16.89 76.15
C ALA A 138 59.88 -16.48 77.57
N THR A 139 59.06 -15.43 77.69
CA THR A 139 58.51 -14.97 78.97
C THR A 139 57.62 -16.03 79.61
N LEU A 140 56.75 -16.68 78.82
CA LEU A 140 55.94 -17.81 79.28
C LEU A 140 56.77 -19.01 79.70
N ARG A 141 57.81 -19.38 78.93
CA ARG A 141 58.73 -20.47 79.32
C ARG A 141 59.45 -20.16 80.64
N SER A 142 59.89 -18.91 80.82
CA SER A 142 60.52 -18.46 82.07
C SER A 142 59.56 -18.57 83.26
N GLY A 143 58.32 -18.09 83.12
CA GLY A 143 57.31 -18.21 84.18
C GLY A 143 56.90 -19.66 84.47
N ARG A 144 56.78 -20.51 83.45
CA ARG A 144 56.54 -21.97 83.64
C ARG A 144 57.68 -22.64 84.41
N ALA A 145 58.93 -22.33 84.06
CA ALA A 145 60.09 -22.86 84.77
C ALA A 145 60.17 -22.39 86.23
N LEU A 146 59.65 -21.19 86.54
CA LEU A 146 59.49 -20.72 87.92
C LEU A 146 58.39 -21.51 88.66
N ARG A 147 57.24 -21.70 88.02
CA ARG A 147 56.11 -22.49 88.57
C ARG A 147 56.51 -23.93 88.85
N GLU A 148 57.27 -24.58 87.98
CA GLU A 148 57.79 -25.96 88.19
C GLU A 148 58.77 -26.08 89.36
N ARG A 149 59.48 -25.00 89.70
CA ARG A 149 60.50 -24.97 90.77
C ARG A 149 59.95 -24.46 92.10
N ALA A 150 58.79 -23.81 92.10
CA ALA A 150 58.10 -23.34 93.29
C ALA A 150 57.65 -24.55 94.13
N ARG A 151 57.88 -24.47 95.45
CA ARG A 151 57.56 -25.55 96.40
C ARG A 151 56.47 -25.16 97.40
N LEU A 152 56.12 -23.88 97.46
CA LEU A 152 55.14 -23.35 98.41
C LEU A 152 53.79 -23.20 97.71
N PRO A 153 52.69 -23.72 98.30
CA PRO A 153 51.35 -23.55 97.75
C PRO A 153 50.95 -22.08 97.52
N GLU A 154 51.45 -21.19 98.38
CA GLU A 154 51.23 -19.74 98.33
C GLU A 154 51.78 -19.08 97.07
N ASP A 155 52.78 -19.69 96.41
CA ASP A 155 53.42 -19.16 95.19
C ASP A 155 52.82 -19.75 93.91
N LEU A 156 52.22 -20.95 93.97
CA LEU A 156 51.77 -21.68 92.79
C LEU A 156 50.58 -21.00 92.12
N GLN A 157 49.54 -20.68 92.88
CA GLN A 157 48.34 -20.05 92.34
C GLN A 157 48.62 -18.65 91.75
N PRO A 158 49.33 -17.73 92.44
CA PRO A 158 49.65 -16.42 91.86
C PRO A 158 50.50 -16.53 90.58
N LEU A 159 51.45 -17.47 90.50
CA LEU A 159 52.23 -17.68 89.27
C LEU A 159 51.36 -18.20 88.12
N GLU A 160 50.40 -19.08 88.40
CA GLU A 160 49.43 -19.56 87.42
C GLU A 160 48.51 -18.44 86.93
N GLU A 161 48.02 -17.58 87.84
CA GLU A 161 47.22 -16.40 87.49
C GLU A 161 48.00 -15.42 86.60
N LEU A 162 49.26 -15.11 86.93
CA LEU A 162 50.08 -14.20 86.11
C LEU A 162 50.42 -14.77 84.73
N LEU A 163 50.60 -16.10 84.63
CA LEU A 163 50.80 -16.80 83.35
C LEU A 163 49.52 -16.86 82.54
N GLY A 164 48.37 -17.02 83.21
CA GLY A 164 47.03 -16.99 82.62
C GLY A 164 46.72 -15.62 82.04
N GLU A 165 46.87 -14.56 82.83
CA GLU A 165 46.71 -13.16 82.42
C GLU A 165 47.54 -12.85 81.17
N LEU A 166 48.83 -13.20 81.19
CA LEU A 166 49.72 -12.96 80.05
C LEU A 166 49.26 -13.69 78.79
N LYS A 167 48.79 -14.94 78.95
CA LYS A 167 48.30 -15.75 77.83
C LYS A 167 46.98 -15.19 77.27
N GLU A 168 46.00 -14.95 78.13
CA GLU A 168 44.70 -14.43 77.75
C GLU A 168 44.82 -13.09 77.04
N ARG A 169 45.67 -12.20 77.56
CA ARG A 169 45.89 -10.88 76.94
C ARG A 169 46.58 -10.99 75.59
N TRP A 170 47.56 -11.90 75.44
CA TRP A 170 48.24 -12.12 74.16
C TRP A 170 47.29 -12.70 73.12
N ASP A 171 46.51 -13.71 73.51
CA ASP A 171 45.52 -14.36 72.64
C ASP A 171 44.43 -13.34 72.23
N ALA A 172 43.94 -12.52 73.16
CA ALA A 172 42.98 -11.45 72.88
C ALA A 172 43.54 -10.40 71.90
N LEU A 173 44.78 -9.95 72.10
CA LEU A 173 45.45 -9.01 71.18
C LEU A 173 45.57 -9.60 69.77
N CYS A 174 45.94 -10.88 69.66
CA CYS A 174 46.01 -11.58 68.39
C CYS A 174 44.63 -11.69 67.72
N SER A 175 43.59 -12.07 68.47
CA SER A 175 42.21 -12.14 67.97
C SER A 175 41.71 -10.80 67.46
N ARG A 176 41.91 -9.72 68.22
CA ARG A 176 41.54 -8.35 67.81
C ARG A 176 42.27 -7.91 66.54
N ALA A 177 43.55 -8.24 66.42
CA ALA A 177 44.31 -7.95 65.21
C ALA A 177 43.73 -8.71 63.99
N THR A 178 43.41 -10.00 64.14
CA THR A 178 42.80 -10.78 63.05
C THR A 178 41.40 -10.30 62.69
N GLU A 179 40.59 -9.90 63.66
CA GLU A 179 39.24 -9.36 63.43
C GLU A 179 39.31 -8.04 62.65
N ARG A 180 40.23 -7.13 63.02
CA ARG A 180 40.47 -5.89 62.28
C ARG A 180 40.93 -6.16 60.84
N GLN A 181 41.82 -7.14 60.62
CA GLN A 181 42.24 -7.52 59.27
C GLN A 181 41.05 -7.99 58.42
N HIS A 182 40.24 -8.91 58.94
CA HIS A 182 39.07 -9.42 58.22
C HIS A 182 38.08 -8.32 57.89
N LYS A 183 37.83 -7.41 58.83
CA LYS A 183 36.93 -6.27 58.60
C LYS A 183 37.45 -5.34 57.51
N LEU A 184 38.73 -4.97 57.54
CA LEU A 184 39.33 -4.14 56.48
C LEU A 184 39.29 -4.83 55.09
N GLU A 185 39.48 -6.16 55.04
CA GLU A 185 39.36 -6.91 53.79
C GLU A 185 37.92 -7.00 53.28
N GLU A 186 36.94 -7.17 54.18
CA GLU A 186 35.51 -7.14 53.86
C GLU A 186 35.08 -5.76 53.34
N ASP A 187 35.47 -4.69 54.03
CA ASP A 187 35.19 -3.31 53.64
C ASP A 187 35.83 -2.97 52.29
N LEU A 188 37.07 -3.43 52.05
CA LEU A 188 37.75 -3.26 50.76
C LEU A 188 37.01 -3.99 49.62
N LEU A 189 36.58 -5.23 49.88
CA LEU A 189 35.83 -6.02 48.90
C LEU A 189 34.47 -5.37 48.60
N PHE A 190 33.79 -4.86 49.63
CA PHE A 190 32.52 -4.17 49.49
C PHE A 190 32.69 -2.88 48.69
N SER A 191 33.66 -2.04 49.04
CA SER A 191 33.96 -0.80 48.31
C SER A 191 34.27 -1.06 46.84
N GLY A 192 35.09 -2.06 46.52
CA GLY A 192 35.41 -2.39 45.12
C GLY A 192 34.20 -2.86 44.33
N LYS A 193 33.40 -3.79 44.88
CA LYS A 193 32.15 -4.23 44.23
C LYS A 193 31.15 -3.09 44.06
N PHE A 194 31.11 -2.17 45.02
CA PHE A 194 30.25 -0.99 44.97
C PHE A 194 30.67 -0.05 43.84
N THR A 195 31.96 0.29 43.73
CA THR A 195 32.47 1.16 42.66
C THR A 195 32.30 0.53 41.29
N ASP A 196 32.54 -0.78 41.16
CA ASP A 196 32.35 -1.51 39.89
C ASP A 196 30.88 -1.51 39.46
N ALA A 197 29.95 -1.73 40.41
CA ALA A 197 28.52 -1.71 40.14
C ALA A 197 28.02 -0.31 39.76
N LEU A 198 28.50 0.73 40.45
CA LEU A 198 28.20 2.12 40.13
C LEU A 198 28.69 2.46 38.71
N GLN A 199 29.94 2.14 38.37
CA GLN A 199 30.52 2.40 37.06
C GLN A 199 29.77 1.65 35.95
N ALA A 200 29.47 0.36 36.14
CA ALA A 200 28.73 -0.43 35.17
C ALA A 200 27.33 0.12 34.88
N LEU A 201 26.67 0.72 35.88
CA LEU A 201 25.39 1.40 35.72
C LEU A 201 25.55 2.73 34.96
N MET A 202 26.55 3.55 35.31
CA MET A 202 26.85 4.80 34.61
C MET A 202 27.17 4.54 33.13
N ASP A 203 28.06 3.60 32.82
CA ASP A 203 28.43 3.24 31.45
C ASP A 203 27.23 2.79 30.62
N TRP A 204 26.33 2.02 31.23
CA TRP A 204 25.11 1.64 30.55
C TRP A 204 24.17 2.82 30.32
N LEU A 205 24.02 3.73 31.28
CA LEU A 205 23.23 4.95 31.08
C LEU A 205 23.80 5.83 29.97
N TYR A 206 25.13 5.97 29.90
CA TYR A 206 25.80 6.66 28.79
C TYR A 206 25.53 6.02 27.43
N ARG A 207 25.43 4.69 27.35
CA ARG A 207 25.06 3.98 26.11
C ARG A 207 23.55 4.02 25.81
N ALA A 208 22.70 4.06 26.83
CA ALA A 208 21.26 4.01 26.69
C ALA A 208 20.67 5.35 26.24
N GLU A 209 21.14 6.46 26.80
CA GLU A 209 20.67 7.81 26.49
C GLU A 209 20.62 8.16 24.99
N PRO A 210 21.69 7.98 24.19
CA PRO A 210 21.66 8.30 22.76
C PRO A 210 20.72 7.39 21.96
N GLN A 211 20.43 6.18 22.44
CA GLN A 211 19.45 5.29 21.78
C GLN A 211 18.00 5.72 22.03
N LEU A 212 17.77 6.58 23.03
CA LEU A 212 16.46 7.08 23.43
C LEU A 212 16.22 8.55 23.03
N SER A 213 17.22 9.20 22.42
CA SER A 213 17.11 10.61 22.04
C SER A 213 15.95 10.83 21.05
N GLU A 214 15.52 12.10 20.98
CA GLU A 214 14.45 12.51 20.06
C GLU A 214 14.88 12.42 18.60
N ASP A 215 16.18 12.51 18.32
CA ASP A 215 16.76 12.42 16.98
C ASP A 215 16.69 11.00 16.38
N VAL A 216 16.46 9.97 17.20
CA VAL A 216 16.32 8.59 16.69
C VAL A 216 14.98 8.46 15.96
N PRO A 217 14.99 8.13 14.65
CA PRO A 217 13.77 7.99 13.87
C PRO A 217 12.95 6.79 14.35
N VAL A 218 11.63 6.99 14.37
CA VAL A 218 10.65 5.99 14.83
C VAL A 218 9.54 5.72 13.82
N GLY A 219 9.42 6.57 12.79
CA GLY A 219 8.44 6.41 11.72
C GLY A 219 8.86 5.33 10.72
N GLY A 220 7.90 4.76 10.00
CA GLY A 220 8.17 3.72 9.03
C GLY A 220 6.89 3.03 8.56
N ASP A 221 7.03 1.89 7.90
CA ASP A 221 5.90 1.01 7.64
C ASP A 221 5.45 0.29 8.93
N ARG A 222 4.21 -0.20 8.92
CA ARG A 222 3.55 -0.80 10.10
C ARG A 222 4.41 -1.89 10.74
N ASP A 223 5.02 -2.76 9.93
CA ASP A 223 5.74 -3.93 10.44
C ASP A 223 7.07 -3.49 11.07
N LEU A 224 7.81 -2.56 10.43
CA LEU A 224 9.02 -1.98 11.05
C LEU A 224 8.73 -1.29 12.38
N VAL A 225 7.70 -0.44 12.44
CA VAL A 225 7.37 0.30 13.67
C VAL A 225 6.96 -0.66 14.79
N SER A 226 6.24 -1.75 14.45
CA SER A 226 5.93 -2.83 15.40
C SER A 226 7.21 -3.48 15.95
N ASP A 227 8.17 -3.80 15.09
CA ASP A 227 9.46 -4.39 15.51
C ASP A 227 10.26 -3.44 16.41
N LEU A 228 10.28 -2.14 16.09
CA LEU A 228 10.92 -1.12 16.92
C LEU A 228 10.24 -1.01 18.30
N MET A 229 8.92 -1.10 18.35
CA MET A 229 8.15 -1.11 19.59
C MET A 229 8.48 -2.34 20.45
N ASP A 230 8.60 -3.52 19.85
CA ASP A 230 8.97 -4.73 20.60
C ASP A 230 10.40 -4.69 21.12
N LYS A 231 11.35 -4.16 20.34
CA LYS A 231 12.72 -3.86 20.82
C LYS A 231 12.70 -2.91 22.02
N HIS A 232 11.86 -1.87 21.99
CA HIS A 232 11.73 -0.92 23.11
C HIS A 232 11.09 -1.56 24.35
N LYS A 233 10.12 -2.47 24.20
CA LYS A 233 9.58 -3.25 25.33
C LYS A 233 10.66 -4.11 26.00
N VAL A 234 11.60 -4.68 25.23
CA VAL A 234 12.75 -5.40 25.80
C VAL A 234 13.63 -4.45 26.59
N PHE A 235 13.93 -3.27 26.05
CA PHE A 235 14.68 -2.23 26.77
C PHE A 235 13.99 -1.83 28.09
N GLN A 236 12.66 -1.64 28.09
CA GLN A 236 11.92 -1.33 29.31
C GLN A 236 11.99 -2.45 30.36
N LYS A 237 12.00 -3.72 29.95
CA LYS A 237 12.22 -4.84 30.87
C LYS A 237 13.63 -4.79 31.49
N GLU A 238 14.65 -4.45 30.71
CA GLU A 238 16.00 -4.25 31.23
C GLU A 238 16.10 -3.07 32.20
N LEU A 239 15.45 -1.95 31.87
CA LEU A 239 15.30 -0.80 32.76
C LEU A 239 14.66 -1.23 34.09
N GLY A 240 13.55 -1.99 34.04
CA GLY A 240 12.91 -2.54 35.24
C GLY A 240 13.85 -3.38 36.11
N LYS A 241 14.69 -4.23 35.50
CA LYS A 241 15.68 -5.03 36.24
C LYS A 241 16.73 -4.15 36.94
N ARG A 242 17.28 -3.15 36.24
CA ARG A 242 18.32 -2.24 36.75
C ARG A 242 17.81 -1.28 37.83
N ALA A 243 16.51 -0.99 37.85
CA ALA A 243 15.88 -0.19 38.91
C ALA A 243 16.09 -0.82 40.30
N SER A 244 16.11 -2.15 40.40
CA SER A 244 16.40 -2.83 41.67
C SER A 244 17.85 -2.64 42.11
N CYS A 245 18.81 -2.71 41.18
CA CYS A 245 20.23 -2.45 41.44
C CYS A 245 20.45 -1.02 41.97
N ILE A 246 19.84 0.00 41.35
CA ILE A 246 19.95 1.39 41.82
C ILE A 246 19.34 1.56 43.21
N LYS A 247 18.21 0.90 43.50
CA LYS A 247 17.62 0.92 44.86
C LYS A 247 18.55 0.30 45.90
N MET A 248 19.20 -0.82 45.58
CA MET A 248 20.19 -1.43 46.48
C MET A 248 21.39 -0.52 46.69
N LEU A 249 21.94 0.05 45.61
CA LEU A 249 23.07 0.98 45.66
C LEU A 249 22.76 2.22 46.51
N LYS A 250 21.56 2.81 46.34
CA LYS A 250 21.07 3.93 47.16
C LYS A 250 20.92 3.59 48.64
N ARG A 251 20.64 2.33 49.00
CA ARG A 251 20.60 1.88 50.40
C ARG A 251 22.00 1.75 50.95
N SER A 252 22.89 1.08 50.22
CA SER A 252 24.31 0.94 50.57
C SER A 252 24.99 2.28 50.81
N VAL A 253 24.81 3.28 49.94
CA VAL A 253 25.36 4.63 50.16
C VAL A 253 24.81 5.26 51.44
N ARG A 254 23.51 5.13 51.70
CA ARG A 254 22.85 5.69 52.88
C ARG A 254 23.36 5.05 54.17
N ASP A 255 23.58 3.74 54.15
CA ASP A 255 24.10 3.01 55.31
C ASP A 255 25.56 3.41 55.58
N LEU A 256 26.37 3.60 54.54
CA LEU A 256 27.75 4.12 54.66
C LEU A 256 27.80 5.57 55.18
N THR A 257 26.94 6.46 54.68
CA THR A 257 26.89 7.88 55.10
C THR A 257 26.30 8.07 56.50
N ARG A 258 25.49 7.13 57.00
CA ARG A 258 24.89 7.24 58.34
C ARG A 258 25.91 7.13 59.48
N GLY A 259 27.08 6.55 59.22
CA GLY A 259 28.15 6.34 60.19
C GLY A 259 29.37 7.26 60.04
N SER A 260 29.49 8.01 58.93
CA SER A 260 30.72 8.76 58.59
C SER A 260 30.39 10.18 58.12
N SER A 261 31.02 11.20 58.72
CA SER A 261 30.90 12.61 58.32
C SER A 261 32.06 13.08 57.43
N SER A 262 32.64 12.17 56.64
CA SER A 262 33.82 12.41 55.81
C SER A 262 33.53 13.19 54.52
N VAL A 263 34.57 13.81 53.93
CA VAL A 263 34.52 14.44 52.59
C VAL A 263 34.16 13.42 51.51
N ASP A 264 34.62 12.19 51.65
CA ASP A 264 34.32 11.07 50.74
C ASP A 264 32.84 10.67 50.75
N SER A 265 32.16 10.85 51.89
CA SER A 265 30.71 10.68 51.98
C SER A 265 29.97 11.68 51.10
N GLN A 266 30.49 12.91 50.94
CA GLN A 266 29.93 13.91 50.02
C GLN A 266 30.23 13.57 48.56
N TRP A 267 31.41 13.04 48.24
CA TRP A 267 31.74 12.57 46.89
C TRP A 267 30.82 11.42 46.46
N LEU A 268 30.66 10.39 47.31
CA LEU A 268 29.75 9.27 47.08
C LEU A 268 28.31 9.74 46.89
N GLN A 269 27.87 10.70 47.70
CA GLN A 269 26.55 11.30 47.57
C GLN A 269 26.38 12.02 46.24
N LYS A 270 27.36 12.83 45.82
CA LYS A 270 27.35 13.52 44.52
C LYS A 270 27.30 12.55 43.34
N GLN A 271 28.07 11.45 43.39
CA GLN A 271 28.02 10.41 42.36
C GLN A 271 26.68 9.67 42.33
N MET A 272 26.08 9.42 43.49
CA MET A 272 24.74 8.83 43.58
C MET A 272 23.64 9.78 43.08
N GLU A 273 23.79 11.08 43.31
CA GLU A 273 22.93 12.13 42.75
C GLU A 273 23.07 12.18 41.22
N GLU A 274 24.29 12.21 40.69
CA GLU A 274 24.55 12.15 39.24
C GLU A 274 23.91 10.91 38.60
N LEU A 275 24.17 9.72 39.16
CA LEU A 275 23.53 8.47 38.71
C LEU A 275 22.00 8.57 38.74
N SER A 276 21.42 9.18 39.78
CA SER A 276 19.97 9.36 39.91
C SER A 276 19.40 10.31 38.86
N THR A 277 20.04 11.46 38.64
CA THR A 277 19.60 12.43 37.63
C THR A 277 19.63 11.83 36.22
N ARG A 278 20.71 11.12 35.87
CA ARG A 278 20.85 10.45 34.57
C ARG A 278 19.87 9.28 34.42
N TRP A 279 19.62 8.52 35.49
CA TRP A 279 18.57 7.51 35.53
C TRP A 279 17.19 8.11 35.26
N ASP A 280 16.84 9.20 35.93
CA ASP A 280 15.56 9.86 35.77
C ASP A 280 15.39 10.43 34.36
N LEU A 281 16.48 10.95 33.76
CA LEU A 281 16.51 11.36 32.35
C LEU A 281 16.23 10.17 31.42
N VAL A 282 16.92 9.05 31.59
CA VAL A 282 16.69 7.83 30.79
C VAL A 282 15.26 7.30 30.95
N CYS A 283 14.69 7.36 32.15
CA CYS A 283 13.27 7.03 32.37
C CYS A 283 12.34 7.96 31.58
N LYS A 284 12.57 9.28 31.63
CA LYS A 284 11.79 10.27 30.87
C LYS A 284 11.91 10.05 29.36
N LEU A 285 13.14 9.86 28.85
CA LEU A 285 13.40 9.59 27.43
C LEU A 285 12.77 8.27 26.99
N SER A 286 12.78 7.24 27.84
CA SER A 286 12.13 5.95 27.55
C SER A 286 10.61 6.10 27.39
N VAL A 287 9.96 6.90 28.26
CA VAL A 287 8.52 7.22 28.14
C VAL A 287 8.25 8.07 26.90
N SER A 288 9.06 9.10 26.65
CA SER A 288 8.95 9.92 25.43
C SER A 288 9.07 9.07 24.16
N LYS A 289 10.08 8.18 24.09
CA LYS A 289 10.25 7.25 22.96
C LYS A 289 9.09 6.28 22.82
N GLN A 290 8.51 5.79 23.92
CA GLN A 290 7.30 4.95 23.88
C GLN A 290 6.13 5.70 23.23
N ALA A 291 5.86 6.93 23.69
CA ALA A 291 4.79 7.75 23.13
C ALA A 291 5.00 8.06 21.63
N ARG A 292 6.25 8.36 21.23
CA ARG A 292 6.61 8.57 19.83
C ARG A 292 6.42 7.30 18.98
N LEU A 293 6.82 6.13 19.47
CA LEU A 293 6.61 4.85 18.78
C LEU A 293 5.12 4.50 18.66
N GLU A 294 4.33 4.75 19.70
CA GLU A 294 2.87 4.53 19.66
C GLU A 294 2.20 5.46 18.66
N ALA A 295 2.58 6.75 18.63
CA ALA A 295 2.08 7.71 17.64
C ALA A 295 2.46 7.29 16.21
N ALA A 296 3.74 6.93 15.99
CA ALA A 296 4.22 6.45 14.70
C ALA A 296 3.50 5.18 14.24
N LEU A 297 3.19 4.26 15.16
CA LEU A 297 2.45 3.05 14.84
C LEU A 297 1.01 3.37 14.40
N ARG A 298 0.32 4.26 15.13
CA ARG A 298 -1.03 4.71 14.74
C ARG A 298 -1.02 5.35 13.36
N GLN A 299 -0.04 6.23 13.09
CA GLN A 299 0.11 6.86 11.77
C GLN A 299 0.37 5.82 10.67
N ALA A 300 1.24 4.83 10.92
CA ALA A 300 1.54 3.77 9.96
C ALA A 300 0.31 2.86 9.68
N GLU A 301 -0.48 2.55 10.71
CA GLU A 301 -1.73 1.79 10.60
C GLU A 301 -2.79 2.58 9.84
N GLU A 302 -2.94 3.87 10.13
CA GLU A 302 -3.85 4.77 9.42
C GLU A 302 -3.45 4.89 7.95
N PHE A 303 -2.17 5.15 7.66
CA PHE A 303 -1.66 5.23 6.30
C PHE A 303 -1.91 3.93 5.54
N HIS A 304 -1.57 2.78 6.13
CA HIS A 304 -1.82 1.48 5.52
C HIS A 304 -3.31 1.26 5.23
N THR A 305 -4.19 1.56 6.19
CA THR A 305 -5.63 1.38 6.04
C THR A 305 -6.21 2.31 4.96
N LEU A 306 -5.80 3.59 4.95
CA LEU A 306 -6.21 4.57 3.94
C LEU A 306 -5.77 4.14 2.55
N VAL A 307 -4.51 3.73 2.36
CA VAL A 307 -3.99 3.26 1.07
C VAL A 307 -4.75 2.02 0.59
N GLN A 308 -4.97 1.02 1.45
CA GLN A 308 -5.70 -0.20 1.05
C GLN A 308 -7.16 0.09 0.71
N SER A 309 -7.82 0.92 1.51
CA SER A 309 -9.21 1.33 1.28
C SER A 309 -9.36 2.09 -0.05
N PHE A 310 -8.46 3.03 -0.32
CA PHE A 310 -8.42 3.82 -1.54
C PHE A 310 -8.18 2.94 -2.77
N LEU A 311 -7.16 2.08 -2.75
CA LEU A 311 -6.90 1.15 -3.86
C LEU A 311 -8.07 0.19 -4.11
N GLY A 312 -8.77 -0.23 -3.06
CA GLY A 312 -9.99 -1.02 -3.15
C GLY A 312 -11.11 -0.29 -3.90
N ARG A 313 -11.41 0.96 -3.50
CA ARG A 313 -12.40 1.83 -4.19
C ARG A 313 -12.02 2.13 -5.64
N LEU A 314 -10.75 2.37 -5.93
CA LEU A 314 -10.27 2.56 -7.31
C LEU A 314 -10.50 1.31 -8.16
N SER A 315 -10.26 0.12 -7.60
CA SER A 315 -10.51 -1.14 -8.28
C SER A 315 -12.00 -1.37 -8.56
N GLU A 316 -12.89 -0.91 -7.69
CA GLU A 316 -14.34 -0.93 -7.92
C GLU A 316 -14.76 0.08 -8.98
N SER A 317 -14.21 1.30 -8.92
CA SER A 317 -14.43 2.35 -9.93
C SER A 317 -13.95 1.92 -11.31
N GLU A 318 -12.83 1.21 -11.42
CA GLU A 318 -12.37 0.62 -12.68
C GLU A 318 -13.40 -0.39 -13.24
N LYS A 319 -14.02 -1.21 -12.37
CA LYS A 319 -15.05 -2.15 -12.82
C LYS A 319 -16.29 -1.40 -13.29
N THR A 320 -16.77 -0.40 -12.55
CA THR A 320 -17.96 0.37 -12.97
C THR A 320 -17.72 1.16 -14.25
N LEU A 321 -16.52 1.72 -14.44
CA LEU A 321 -16.11 2.38 -15.69
C LEU A 321 -16.09 1.43 -16.89
N LYS A 322 -15.75 0.15 -16.69
CA LYS A 322 -15.86 -0.88 -17.75
C LYS A 322 -17.31 -1.22 -18.09
N TYR A 323 -18.25 -1.11 -17.14
CA TYR A 323 -19.64 -1.57 -17.29
C TYR A 323 -20.71 -0.45 -17.33
N GLY A 324 -20.32 0.84 -17.33
CA GLY A 324 -21.13 1.91 -17.93
C GLY A 324 -21.97 2.79 -17.01
N VAL A 325 -21.65 2.92 -15.71
CA VAL A 325 -22.28 3.94 -14.86
C VAL A 325 -21.20 4.75 -14.16
N PHE A 326 -21.22 6.07 -14.40
CA PHE A 326 -20.30 7.04 -13.82
C PHE A 326 -20.84 7.52 -12.47
N PRO A 327 -20.16 7.28 -11.34
CA PRO A 327 -20.54 7.87 -10.07
C PRO A 327 -20.05 9.33 -10.00
N GLU A 328 -20.86 10.25 -9.50
CA GLU A 328 -20.50 11.67 -9.25
C GLU A 328 -19.47 11.84 -8.09
N GLU A 329 -18.73 10.80 -7.70
CA GLU A 329 -17.88 10.77 -6.50
C GLU A 329 -16.41 11.19 -6.73
N GLU A 330 -16.08 11.82 -7.86
CA GLU A 330 -14.68 12.17 -8.21
C GLU A 330 -14.02 13.12 -7.20
N ALA A 331 -14.78 14.07 -6.65
CA ALA A 331 -14.27 15.03 -5.66
C ALA A 331 -13.85 14.36 -4.35
N CYS A 332 -14.53 13.28 -3.95
CA CYS A 332 -14.24 12.56 -2.72
C CYS A 332 -12.92 11.79 -2.84
N GLN A 333 -12.66 11.18 -4.00
CA GLN A 333 -11.46 10.37 -4.24
C GLN A 333 -10.18 11.23 -4.34
N GLN A 334 -10.28 12.47 -4.84
CA GLN A 334 -9.13 13.38 -4.92
C GLN A 334 -8.66 13.84 -3.53
N LEU A 335 -9.61 14.17 -2.63
CA LEU A 335 -9.30 14.55 -1.26
C LEU A 335 -8.62 13.40 -0.48
N GLU A 336 -9.04 12.15 -0.71
CA GLU A 336 -8.41 10.98 -0.10
C GLU A 336 -6.96 10.77 -0.56
N LEU A 337 -6.66 11.03 -1.84
CA LEU A 337 -5.29 10.97 -2.36
C LEU A 337 -4.38 12.06 -1.74
N GLU A 338 -4.93 13.26 -1.52
CA GLU A 338 -4.25 14.34 -0.81
C GLU A 338 -3.96 13.94 0.63
N CYS A 339 -4.91 13.33 1.34
CA CYS A 339 -4.71 12.78 2.69
C CYS A 339 -3.61 11.69 2.71
N ILE A 340 -3.63 10.74 1.78
CA ILE A 340 -2.59 9.69 1.67
C ILE A 340 -1.21 10.32 1.44
N THR A 341 -1.13 11.33 0.58
CA THR A 341 0.13 12.02 0.28
C THR A 341 0.64 12.78 1.49
N SER A 342 -0.22 13.57 2.14
CA SER A 342 0.11 14.33 3.35
C SER A 342 0.58 13.43 4.48
N LEU A 343 -0.14 12.35 4.76
CA LEU A 343 0.24 11.40 5.81
C LEU A 343 1.53 10.66 5.47
N GLY A 344 1.74 10.31 4.19
CA GLY A 344 2.99 9.74 3.71
C GLY A 344 4.19 10.68 3.91
N GLU A 345 4.02 11.98 3.65
CA GLU A 345 5.06 13.01 3.88
C GLU A 345 5.34 13.22 5.37
N GLU A 346 4.30 13.20 6.21
CA GLU A 346 4.43 13.27 7.66
C GLU A 346 5.24 12.10 8.21
N ILE A 347 4.92 10.86 7.79
CA ILE A 347 5.69 9.66 8.16
C ILE A 347 7.14 9.80 7.69
N LEU A 348 7.38 10.26 6.46
CA LEU A 348 8.72 10.45 5.89
C LEU A 348 9.59 11.45 6.67
N SER A 349 9.00 12.42 7.37
CA SER A 349 9.74 13.40 8.17
C SER A 349 10.48 12.79 9.37
N THR A 350 10.00 11.64 9.88
CA THR A 350 10.57 10.92 11.03
C THR A 350 10.91 9.46 10.70
N CYS A 351 10.96 9.13 9.40
CA CYS A 351 11.03 7.77 8.90
C CYS A 351 12.43 7.16 9.08
N HIS A 352 12.44 5.90 9.50
CA HIS A 352 13.63 5.09 9.54
C HIS A 352 14.12 4.80 8.10
N PRO A 353 15.45 4.85 7.83
CA PRO A 353 16.01 4.70 6.49
C PRO A 353 15.52 3.45 5.74
N ASP A 354 15.33 2.34 6.46
CA ASP A 354 14.89 1.06 5.91
C ASP A 354 13.46 1.09 5.34
N SER A 355 12.59 1.98 5.80
CA SER A 355 11.19 2.10 5.34
C SER A 355 10.96 3.23 4.35
N ILE A 356 11.93 4.12 4.13
CA ILE A 356 11.76 5.30 3.25
C ILE A 356 11.29 4.89 1.86
N ILE A 357 11.92 3.88 1.28
CA ILE A 357 11.59 3.40 -0.07
C ILE A 357 10.18 2.82 -0.10
N THR A 358 9.82 2.04 0.92
CA THR A 358 8.50 1.41 1.05
C THR A 358 7.39 2.45 1.11
N ILE A 359 7.50 3.44 1.98
CA ILE A 359 6.49 4.51 2.11
C ILE A 359 6.37 5.32 0.82
N LYS A 360 7.50 5.71 0.22
CA LYS A 360 7.49 6.42 -1.08
C LYS A 360 6.84 5.60 -2.19
N SER A 361 7.11 4.29 -2.23
CA SER A 361 6.51 3.37 -3.20
C SER A 361 4.99 3.33 -3.04
N TRP A 362 4.45 3.20 -1.83
CA TRP A 362 3.01 3.20 -1.59
C TRP A 362 2.33 4.50 -2.03
N VAL A 363 2.91 5.66 -1.70
CA VAL A 363 2.40 6.97 -2.17
C VAL A 363 2.42 7.04 -3.69
N THR A 364 3.51 6.57 -4.32
CA THR A 364 3.65 6.58 -5.78
C THR A 364 2.61 5.67 -6.45
N VAL A 365 2.40 4.47 -5.92
CA VAL A 365 1.40 3.51 -6.42
C VAL A 365 -0.01 4.08 -6.30
N ALA A 366 -0.36 4.70 -5.17
CA ALA A 366 -1.67 5.35 -5.01
C ALA A 366 -1.88 6.45 -6.05
N LYS A 367 -0.87 7.32 -6.26
CA LYS A 367 -0.91 8.39 -7.27
C LYS A 367 -1.05 7.84 -8.69
N SER A 368 -0.24 6.86 -9.07
CA SER A 368 -0.25 6.30 -10.42
C SER A 368 -1.57 5.59 -10.72
N ARG A 369 -2.08 4.80 -9.78
CA ARG A 369 -3.37 4.11 -9.93
C ARG A 369 -4.54 5.07 -10.04
N PHE A 370 -4.55 6.15 -9.26
CA PHE A 370 -5.57 7.19 -9.40
C PHE A 370 -5.53 7.84 -10.79
N GLN A 371 -4.34 8.18 -11.29
CA GLN A 371 -4.18 8.77 -12.62
C GLN A 371 -4.65 7.83 -13.74
N GLU A 372 -4.38 6.53 -13.64
CA GLU A 372 -4.89 5.53 -14.59
C GLU A 372 -6.42 5.54 -14.63
N VAL A 373 -7.08 5.44 -13.47
CA VAL A 373 -8.55 5.45 -13.38
C VAL A 373 -9.15 6.76 -13.88
N LEU A 374 -8.55 7.91 -13.53
CA LEU A 374 -8.97 9.22 -14.03
C LEU A 374 -8.89 9.30 -15.55
N SER A 375 -7.81 8.78 -16.16
CA SER A 375 -7.66 8.78 -17.62
C SER A 375 -8.73 7.92 -18.32
N TRP A 376 -9.09 6.78 -17.73
CA TRP A 376 -10.20 5.96 -18.22
C TRP A 376 -11.54 6.65 -18.05
N ALA A 377 -11.77 7.32 -16.91
CA ALA A 377 -12.97 8.09 -16.66
C ALA A 377 -13.15 9.20 -17.72
N GLN A 378 -12.09 9.97 -18.00
CA GLN A 378 -12.08 10.99 -19.05
C GLN A 378 -12.38 10.40 -20.43
N GLN A 379 -11.70 9.32 -20.80
CA GLN A 379 -11.91 8.66 -22.09
C GLN A 379 -13.34 8.13 -22.25
N GLN A 380 -13.94 7.60 -21.17
CA GLN A 380 -15.35 7.20 -21.17
C GLN A 380 -16.30 8.40 -21.28
N GLY A 381 -16.01 9.49 -20.57
CA GLY A 381 -16.75 10.74 -20.66
C GLY A 381 -16.77 11.31 -22.07
N GLU A 382 -15.60 11.40 -22.71
CA GLU A 382 -15.47 11.83 -24.11
C GLU A 382 -16.24 10.92 -25.07
N ARG A 383 -16.15 9.60 -24.88
CA ARG A 383 -16.88 8.61 -25.69
C ARG A 383 -18.41 8.78 -25.57
N LEU A 384 -18.92 8.94 -24.35
CA LEU A 384 -20.34 9.17 -24.10
C LEU A 384 -20.80 10.52 -24.65
N GLN A 385 -19.97 11.56 -24.53
CA GLN A 385 -20.26 12.88 -25.10
C GLN A 385 -20.30 12.83 -26.63
N ALA A 386 -19.37 12.10 -27.27
CA ALA A 386 -19.38 11.88 -28.71
C ALA A 386 -20.62 11.10 -29.16
N GLN A 387 -21.01 10.04 -28.45
CA GLN A 387 -22.24 9.30 -28.72
C GLN A 387 -23.49 10.17 -28.55
N ARG A 388 -23.55 10.99 -27.50
CA ARG A 388 -24.65 11.93 -27.25
C ARG A 388 -24.71 13.02 -28.33
N ALA A 389 -23.57 13.56 -28.75
CA ALA A 389 -23.48 14.54 -29.83
C ALA A 389 -23.90 13.93 -31.18
N SER A 390 -23.50 12.69 -31.47
CA SER A 390 -23.93 11.96 -32.67
C SER A 390 -25.45 11.71 -32.66
N LEU A 391 -26.02 11.27 -31.55
CA LEU A 391 -27.48 11.12 -31.40
C LEU A 391 -28.23 12.45 -31.50
N ALA A 392 -27.66 13.54 -30.98
CA ALA A 392 -28.24 14.88 -31.10
C ALA A 392 -28.19 15.36 -32.56
N ALA A 393 -27.07 15.16 -33.27
CA ALA A 393 -26.94 15.48 -34.69
C ALA A 393 -27.92 14.69 -35.55
N GLU A 394 -28.12 13.39 -35.28
CA GLU A 394 -29.14 12.58 -35.96
C GLU A 394 -30.57 13.09 -35.72
N ARG A 395 -30.87 13.54 -34.48
CA ARG A 395 -32.17 14.15 -34.16
C ARG A 395 -32.38 15.47 -34.88
N GLU A 396 -31.33 16.29 -34.99
CA GLU A 396 -31.36 17.57 -35.70
C GLU A 396 -31.53 17.36 -37.21
N GLU A 397 -30.78 16.43 -37.83
CA GLU A 397 -30.97 16.05 -39.23
C GLU A 397 -32.40 15.56 -39.50
N MET A 398 -32.98 14.79 -38.57
CA MET A 398 -34.37 14.33 -38.66
C MET A 398 -35.36 15.49 -38.55
N ALA A 399 -35.16 16.44 -37.63
CA ALA A 399 -36.02 17.61 -37.48
C ALA A 399 -36.02 18.48 -38.75
N GLN A 400 -34.84 18.77 -39.30
CA GLN A 400 -34.69 19.55 -40.53
C GLN A 400 -35.41 18.89 -41.72
N LEU A 401 -35.40 17.56 -41.82
CA LEU A 401 -36.15 16.84 -42.85
C LEU A 401 -37.67 16.94 -42.64
N VAL A 402 -38.14 16.86 -41.39
CA VAL A 402 -39.57 17.02 -41.09
C VAL A 402 -40.04 18.44 -41.44
N ASP A 403 -39.26 19.46 -41.11
CA ASP A 403 -39.57 20.86 -41.45
C ASP A 403 -39.60 21.06 -42.97
N TRP A 404 -38.63 20.49 -43.69
CA TRP A 404 -38.61 20.55 -45.16
C TRP A 404 -39.81 19.83 -45.78
N ILE A 405 -40.17 18.64 -45.30
CA ILE A 405 -41.35 17.90 -45.77
C ILE A 405 -42.63 18.72 -45.52
N THR A 406 -42.73 19.37 -44.35
CA THR A 406 -43.88 20.24 -44.02
C THR A 406 -43.99 21.39 -45.01
N ALA A 407 -42.90 22.11 -45.27
CA ALA A 407 -42.89 23.20 -46.24
C ALA A 407 -43.18 22.73 -47.67
N ALA A 408 -42.70 21.54 -48.05
CA ALA A 408 -42.95 20.95 -49.37
C ALA A 408 -44.41 20.50 -49.53
N GLU A 409 -45.03 19.93 -48.50
CA GLU A 409 -46.47 19.61 -48.46
C GLU A 409 -47.31 20.88 -48.60
N GLU A 410 -46.96 21.96 -47.90
CA GLU A 410 -47.62 23.26 -48.02
C GLU A 410 -47.48 23.83 -49.43
N ALA A 411 -46.27 23.89 -49.98
CA ALA A 411 -46.01 24.38 -51.33
C ALA A 411 -46.78 23.57 -52.39
N LEU A 412 -46.85 22.25 -52.22
CA LEU A 412 -47.64 21.37 -53.09
C LEU A 412 -49.14 21.65 -52.98
N SER A 413 -49.65 21.84 -51.75
CA SER A 413 -51.07 22.11 -51.51
C SER A 413 -51.52 23.44 -52.10
N LEU A 414 -50.66 24.47 -52.11
CA LEU A 414 -50.95 25.74 -52.78
C LEU A 414 -51.00 25.56 -54.31
N ARG A 415 -50.01 24.86 -54.87
CA ARG A 415 -49.93 24.60 -56.32
C ARG A 415 -51.04 23.67 -56.84
N ASP A 416 -51.58 22.79 -56.01
CA ASP A 416 -52.70 21.92 -56.41
C ASP A 416 -54.05 22.66 -56.44
N GLN A 417 -54.16 23.80 -55.74
CA GLN A 417 -55.32 24.69 -55.82
C GLN A 417 -55.33 25.55 -57.10
N GLU A 418 -54.20 25.66 -57.80
CA GLU A 418 -54.14 26.37 -59.07
C GLU A 418 -54.81 25.55 -60.18
N PRO A 419 -55.71 26.18 -60.98
CA PRO A 419 -56.34 25.51 -62.12
C PRO A 419 -55.27 24.96 -63.07
N LEU A 420 -55.57 23.83 -63.71
CA LEU A 420 -54.63 23.17 -64.60
C LEU A 420 -54.21 24.15 -65.73
N PRO A 421 -52.91 24.33 -65.99
CA PRO A 421 -52.41 25.36 -66.91
C PRO A 421 -52.90 25.18 -68.34
N GLU A 422 -53.18 26.29 -69.03
CA GLU A 422 -53.47 26.32 -70.47
C GLU A 422 -52.19 26.46 -71.33
N GLU A 423 -51.02 26.67 -70.71
CA GLU A 423 -49.72 26.90 -71.36
C GLU A 423 -48.61 25.97 -70.81
N ALA A 424 -47.55 25.73 -71.60
CA ALA A 424 -46.49 24.75 -71.31
C ALA A 424 -45.52 25.16 -70.18
N ASP A 425 -45.48 26.43 -69.78
CA ASP A 425 -44.48 26.97 -68.83
C ASP A 425 -44.62 26.42 -67.41
N ALA A 426 -45.82 26.05 -66.99
CA ALA A 426 -46.10 25.47 -65.67
C ALA A 426 -45.51 24.05 -65.51
N VAL A 427 -45.24 23.35 -66.60
CA VAL A 427 -44.65 22.00 -66.61
C VAL A 427 -43.17 22.07 -66.27
N LEU A 428 -42.48 23.09 -66.80
CA LEU A 428 -41.07 23.35 -66.48
C LEU A 428 -40.92 23.68 -64.99
N LEU A 429 -41.82 24.49 -64.43
CA LEU A 429 -41.83 24.82 -63.01
C LEU A 429 -42.15 23.60 -62.12
N TRP A 430 -42.93 22.64 -62.62
CA TRP A 430 -43.22 21.38 -61.93
C TRP A 430 -42.05 20.38 -62.02
N GLN A 431 -41.31 20.36 -63.12
CA GLN A 431 -40.07 19.58 -63.26
C GLN A 431 -39.03 19.98 -62.22
N VAL A 432 -38.89 21.29 -61.95
CA VAL A 432 -37.98 21.79 -60.89
C VAL A 432 -38.36 21.23 -59.51
N PHE A 433 -39.65 21.18 -59.16
CA PHE A 433 -40.11 20.60 -57.89
C PHE A 433 -39.84 19.08 -57.79
N MET A 434 -40.03 18.35 -58.89
CA MET A 434 -39.70 16.91 -58.95
C MET A 434 -38.20 16.65 -58.86
N GLU A 435 -37.35 17.53 -59.42
CA GLU A 435 -35.90 17.48 -59.22
C GLU A 435 -35.51 17.75 -57.77
N GLU A 436 -36.15 18.71 -57.10
CA GLU A 436 -35.94 18.98 -55.67
C GLU A 436 -36.32 17.79 -54.78
N LEU A 437 -37.46 17.13 -55.04
CA LEU A 437 -37.86 15.87 -54.38
C LEU A 437 -36.82 14.76 -54.57
N ASN A 438 -36.36 14.54 -55.82
CA ASN A 438 -35.33 13.56 -56.10
C ASN A 438 -33.99 13.89 -55.42
N ARG A 439 -33.65 15.18 -55.28
CA ARG A 439 -32.44 15.62 -54.56
C ARG A 439 -32.52 15.36 -53.06
N LYS A 440 -33.72 15.32 -52.48
CA LYS A 440 -33.96 15.06 -51.04
C LYS A 440 -34.10 13.59 -50.66
N GLN A 441 -34.37 12.72 -51.63
CA GLN A 441 -34.36 11.26 -51.45
C GLN A 441 -33.11 10.69 -50.72
N PRO A 442 -31.86 11.05 -51.04
CA PRO A 442 -30.69 10.53 -50.34
C PRO A 442 -30.60 10.98 -48.87
N ASP A 443 -31.11 12.17 -48.54
CA ASP A 443 -31.13 12.67 -47.16
C ASP A 443 -32.09 11.83 -46.29
N VAL A 444 -33.28 11.52 -46.81
CA VAL A 444 -34.26 10.63 -46.16
C VAL A 444 -33.71 9.21 -46.00
N GLU A 445 -33.00 8.72 -47.02
CA GLU A 445 -32.32 7.43 -46.95
C GLU A 445 -31.19 7.39 -45.93
N LYS A 446 -30.41 8.46 -45.79
CA LYS A 446 -29.31 8.56 -44.83
C LYS A 446 -29.82 8.45 -43.39
N VAL A 447 -30.85 9.23 -43.05
CA VAL A 447 -31.46 9.25 -41.71
C VAL A 447 -32.15 7.91 -41.38
N THR A 448 -32.75 7.26 -42.38
CA THR A 448 -33.40 5.95 -42.21
C THR A 448 -32.41 4.76 -42.22
N LYS A 449 -31.28 4.87 -42.92
CA LYS A 449 -30.19 3.87 -42.91
C LYS A 449 -29.43 3.86 -41.57
N SER A 450 -29.19 5.02 -40.94
CA SER A 450 -28.49 5.08 -39.64
C SER A 450 -29.22 4.28 -38.54
N CYS A 451 -30.56 4.26 -38.57
CA CYS A 451 -31.36 3.43 -37.65
C CYS A 451 -31.21 1.92 -37.87
N LYS A 452 -30.93 1.45 -39.09
CA LYS A 452 -30.75 0.01 -39.38
C LYS A 452 -29.44 -0.55 -38.81
N GLN A 453 -28.38 0.26 -38.76
CA GLN A 453 -27.08 -0.18 -38.24
C GLN A 453 -27.05 -0.29 -36.72
N LYS A 454 -27.83 0.54 -36.00
CA LYS A 454 -27.83 0.54 -34.53
C LYS A 454 -28.39 -0.73 -33.89
N LEU A 455 -29.28 -1.48 -34.56
CA LEU A 455 -29.71 -2.82 -34.08
C LEU A 455 -28.65 -3.91 -34.26
N ALA A 456 -27.68 -3.74 -35.16
CA ALA A 456 -26.64 -4.74 -35.37
C ALA A 456 -25.49 -4.65 -34.35
N THR A 457 -25.46 -3.59 -33.53
CA THR A 457 -24.31 -3.26 -32.67
C THR A 457 -24.72 -3.07 -31.19
N GLU A 458 -25.72 -3.79 -30.71
CA GLU A 458 -25.85 -4.13 -29.30
C GLU A 458 -25.29 -5.54 -29.06
N PRO A 459 -24.11 -5.70 -28.43
CA PRO A 459 -23.67 -7.00 -27.95
C PRO A 459 -24.39 -7.31 -26.64
N LEU A 460 -25.63 -7.84 -26.71
CA LEU A 460 -26.18 -8.59 -25.58
C LEU A 460 -25.44 -9.93 -25.50
N ALA A 461 -24.48 -9.97 -24.59
CA ALA A 461 -23.77 -11.18 -24.21
C ALA A 461 -24.71 -12.15 -23.47
N VAL A 462 -25.25 -13.14 -24.17
CA VAL A 462 -25.42 -14.52 -23.68
C VAL A 462 -25.40 -15.49 -24.87
N PRO A 463 -24.44 -16.43 -24.99
CA PRO A 463 -24.50 -17.47 -25.99
C PRO A 463 -25.43 -18.59 -25.51
N SER A 464 -26.61 -18.72 -26.14
CA SER A 464 -27.38 -19.98 -26.11
C SER A 464 -27.08 -20.76 -27.40
N PRO A 465 -26.48 -21.95 -27.32
CA PRO A 465 -26.25 -22.78 -28.49
C PRO A 465 -27.55 -23.50 -28.83
N LEU A 466 -28.01 -23.33 -30.07
CA LEU A 466 -28.69 -24.33 -30.92
C LEU A 466 -29.53 -23.58 -31.97
N SER A 467 -28.97 -23.40 -33.16
CA SER A 467 -29.70 -23.47 -34.45
C SER A 467 -28.73 -23.31 -35.61
N LEU A 468 -28.02 -24.40 -35.91
CA LEU A 468 -27.61 -24.69 -37.27
C LEU A 468 -28.70 -25.54 -37.90
N LEU A 469 -29.25 -25.07 -39.02
CA LEU A 469 -29.78 -25.83 -40.17
C LEU A 469 -30.98 -25.09 -40.79
N ALA A 470 -30.73 -24.36 -41.88
CA ALA A 470 -31.62 -24.32 -43.05
C ALA A 470 -31.00 -23.41 -44.12
N ALA A 471 -30.08 -23.98 -44.90
CA ALA A 471 -29.76 -23.44 -46.21
C ALA A 471 -30.93 -23.81 -47.15
N GLY A 472 -31.75 -22.81 -47.51
CA GLY A 472 -32.86 -22.96 -48.45
C GLY A 472 -32.80 -21.88 -49.53
N ARG A 473 -32.34 -22.29 -50.73
CA ARG A 473 -32.35 -21.51 -51.98
C ARG A 473 -33.71 -20.84 -52.22
N ARG A 474 -33.72 -19.57 -52.67
CA ARG A 474 -34.83 -19.05 -53.48
C ARG A 474 -34.35 -18.25 -54.68
N SER A 475 -35.04 -18.54 -55.77
CA SER A 475 -34.84 -18.16 -57.15
C SER A 475 -35.23 -16.72 -57.45
N VAL A 476 -34.48 -16.13 -58.37
CA VAL A 476 -34.78 -14.87 -59.07
C VAL A 476 -36.03 -15.06 -59.95
N GLY A 477 -37.05 -14.24 -59.71
CA GLY A 477 -38.19 -14.04 -60.61
C GLY A 477 -38.38 -12.55 -60.88
N LYS A 478 -38.12 -12.12 -62.12
CA LYS A 478 -38.37 -10.76 -62.62
C LYS A 478 -39.87 -10.55 -62.79
N ALA A 479 -40.42 -9.48 -62.22
CA ALA A 479 -41.72 -8.91 -62.57
C ALA A 479 -41.54 -7.45 -62.99
N GLN A 480 -42.14 -7.07 -64.11
CA GLN A 480 -42.07 -5.74 -64.73
C GLN A 480 -43.13 -4.80 -64.14
N GLY A 481 -42.72 -3.54 -63.90
CA GLY A 481 -43.49 -2.34 -64.24
C GLY A 481 -44.66 -1.89 -63.35
N ALA A 482 -44.38 -1.37 -62.16
CA ALA A 482 -45.22 -0.37 -61.49
C ALA A 482 -44.29 0.79 -61.06
N PRO A 483 -44.75 2.07 -61.03
CA PRO A 483 -43.92 3.17 -60.54
C PRO A 483 -43.59 2.90 -59.07
N ALA A 484 -42.32 2.60 -58.81
CA ALA A 484 -41.87 2.24 -57.48
C ALA A 484 -41.83 3.50 -56.61
N VAL A 485 -42.74 3.58 -55.63
CA VAL A 485 -42.58 4.54 -54.52
C VAL A 485 -41.28 4.19 -53.81
N PRO A 486 -40.32 5.13 -53.67
CA PRO A 486 -39.11 4.85 -52.93
C PRO A 486 -39.45 4.49 -51.48
N LEU A 487 -38.72 3.51 -50.90
CA LEU A 487 -38.74 3.16 -49.47
C LEU A 487 -39.90 2.26 -48.96
N GLY A 488 -40.63 1.54 -49.83
CA GLY A 488 -41.75 0.65 -49.46
C GLY A 488 -41.45 -0.59 -48.59
N GLY A 489 -40.32 -0.66 -47.89
CA GLY A 489 -39.92 -1.82 -47.08
C GLY A 489 -39.12 -1.48 -45.83
N LEU A 490 -39.31 -0.28 -45.27
CA LEU A 490 -38.63 0.17 -44.06
C LEU A 490 -39.54 0.02 -42.84
N GLU A 491 -39.10 -0.77 -41.85
CA GLU A 491 -39.78 -0.88 -40.55
C GLU A 491 -39.28 0.25 -39.61
N PRO A 492 -40.17 1.15 -39.16
CA PRO A 492 -39.75 2.31 -38.37
C PRO A 492 -39.47 1.96 -36.90
N GLN A 493 -38.26 2.31 -36.43
CA GLN A 493 -37.78 2.00 -35.07
C GLN A 493 -38.32 2.95 -33.98
N THR A 494 -38.88 4.09 -34.37
CA THR A 494 -39.47 5.09 -33.46
C THR A 494 -40.72 5.70 -34.09
N PRO A 495 -41.69 6.18 -33.28
CA PRO A 495 -42.91 6.79 -33.80
C PRO A 495 -42.63 8.04 -34.67
N LEU A 496 -41.59 8.80 -34.34
CA LEU A 496 -41.12 9.93 -35.14
C LEU A 496 -40.57 9.50 -36.51
N MET A 497 -39.82 8.39 -36.57
CA MET A 497 -39.34 7.84 -37.85
C MET A 497 -40.49 7.32 -38.71
N ALA A 498 -41.48 6.67 -38.08
CA ALA A 498 -42.69 6.21 -38.77
C ALA A 498 -43.44 7.40 -39.39
N GLN A 499 -43.56 8.49 -38.64
CA GLN A 499 -44.19 9.71 -39.10
C GLN A 499 -43.43 10.35 -40.27
N LEU A 500 -42.09 10.46 -40.18
CA LEU A 500 -41.27 11.01 -41.27
C LEU A 500 -41.41 10.20 -42.55
N LEU A 501 -41.30 8.87 -42.47
CA LEU A 501 -41.45 7.98 -43.62
C LEU A 501 -42.85 8.06 -44.24
N HIS A 502 -43.88 8.09 -43.40
CA HIS A 502 -45.26 8.18 -43.87
C HIS A 502 -45.52 9.50 -44.61
N ARG A 503 -45.09 10.63 -44.03
CA ARG A 503 -45.23 11.96 -44.65
C ARG A 503 -44.44 12.07 -45.94
N TRP A 504 -43.21 11.54 -45.98
CA TRP A 504 -42.42 11.47 -47.22
C TRP A 504 -43.12 10.68 -48.32
N GLN A 505 -43.63 9.49 -48.00
CA GLN A 505 -44.37 8.66 -48.97
C GLN A 505 -45.64 9.37 -49.46
N GLN A 506 -46.38 10.01 -48.56
CA GLN A 506 -47.58 10.77 -48.90
C GLN A 506 -47.25 11.93 -49.84
N LEU A 507 -46.25 12.75 -49.52
CA LEU A 507 -45.78 13.84 -50.37
C LEU A 507 -45.38 13.35 -51.77
N TRP A 508 -44.65 12.24 -51.83
CA TRP A 508 -44.22 11.63 -53.10
C TRP A 508 -45.39 11.17 -53.96
N LEU A 509 -46.39 10.54 -53.34
CA LEU A 509 -47.61 10.10 -54.02
C LEU A 509 -48.43 11.28 -54.55
N LEU A 510 -48.59 12.33 -53.75
CA LEU A 510 -49.31 13.55 -54.16
C LEU A 510 -48.59 14.24 -55.32
N ALA A 511 -47.26 14.30 -55.30
CA ALA A 511 -46.48 14.85 -56.40
C ALA A 511 -46.64 14.03 -57.70
N LEU A 512 -46.56 12.70 -57.62
CA LEU A 512 -46.79 11.84 -58.78
C LEU A 512 -48.20 11.99 -59.37
N ASP A 513 -49.22 12.10 -58.52
CA ASP A 513 -50.60 12.33 -58.95
C ASP A 513 -50.75 13.68 -59.68
N ARG A 514 -50.16 14.75 -59.15
CA ARG A 514 -50.14 16.06 -59.81
C ARG A 514 -49.40 16.01 -61.14
N GLN A 515 -48.26 15.30 -61.21
CA GLN A 515 -47.52 15.10 -62.46
C GLN A 515 -48.38 14.41 -63.51
N TYR A 516 -49.07 13.34 -63.15
CA TYR A 516 -49.97 12.63 -64.05
C TYR A 516 -51.12 13.50 -64.55
N ARG A 517 -51.73 14.30 -63.65
CA ARG A 517 -52.79 15.27 -64.02
C ARG A 517 -52.27 16.34 -64.99
N LEU A 518 -51.08 16.88 -64.76
CA LEU A 518 -50.43 17.85 -65.64
C LEU A 518 -50.10 17.24 -67.01
N GLU A 519 -49.50 16.05 -67.05
CA GLU A 519 -49.20 15.34 -68.30
C GLU A 519 -50.47 15.06 -69.10
N THR A 520 -51.55 14.66 -68.44
CA THR A 520 -52.86 14.43 -69.07
C THR A 520 -53.47 15.73 -69.60
N ALA A 521 -53.35 16.85 -68.86
CA ALA A 521 -53.83 18.15 -69.30
C ALA A 521 -53.05 18.67 -70.52
N LEU A 522 -51.72 18.53 -70.53
CA LEU A 522 -50.89 18.87 -71.69
C LEU A 522 -51.22 18.01 -72.90
N GLN A 523 -51.46 16.73 -72.69
CA GLN A 523 -51.87 15.83 -73.77
C GLN A 523 -53.19 16.32 -74.39
N ARG A 524 -54.17 16.73 -73.59
CA ARG A 524 -55.42 17.35 -74.08
C ARG A 524 -55.18 18.67 -74.82
N LEU A 525 -54.30 19.52 -74.33
CA LEU A 525 -53.97 20.79 -75.01
C LEU A 525 -53.29 20.56 -76.37
N ARG A 526 -52.35 19.61 -76.45
CA ARG A 526 -51.74 19.19 -77.72
C ARG A 526 -52.77 18.66 -78.70
N GLU A 527 -53.69 17.83 -78.22
CA GLU A 527 -54.80 17.31 -79.02
C GLU A 527 -55.73 18.40 -79.54
N LEU A 528 -56.00 19.44 -78.74
CA LEU A 528 -56.78 20.61 -79.15
C LEU A 528 -56.02 21.47 -80.18
N GLU A 529 -54.70 21.62 -80.04
CA GLU A 529 -53.84 22.34 -80.98
C GLU A 529 -53.71 21.60 -82.32
N GLU A 530 -53.53 20.28 -82.30
CA GLU A 530 -53.56 19.43 -83.49
C GLU A 530 -54.93 19.51 -84.19
N PHE A 531 -56.01 19.52 -83.41
CA PHE A 531 -57.36 19.70 -83.93
C PHE A 531 -57.63 21.10 -84.51
N ALA A 532 -57.02 22.16 -83.97
CA ALA A 532 -57.16 23.50 -84.55
C ALA A 532 -56.64 23.58 -86.00
N HIS A 533 -55.72 22.68 -86.38
CA HIS A 533 -55.18 22.54 -87.73
C HIS A 533 -55.88 21.45 -88.56
N PHE A 534 -57.01 20.93 -88.09
CA PHE A 534 -57.75 19.85 -88.74
C PHE A 534 -58.41 20.32 -90.05
N ASP A 535 -58.08 19.63 -91.16
CA ASP A 535 -58.72 19.81 -92.47
C ASP A 535 -59.36 18.50 -92.94
N PHE A 536 -60.67 18.55 -93.18
CA PHE A 536 -61.43 17.37 -93.59
C PHE A 536 -61.02 16.84 -94.97
N GLY A 537 -60.59 17.68 -95.90
CA GLY A 537 -60.11 17.25 -97.21
C GLY A 537 -58.81 16.46 -97.14
N VAL A 538 -57.89 16.87 -96.26
CA VAL A 538 -56.65 16.16 -95.96
C VAL A 538 -56.94 14.86 -95.21
N TRP A 539 -57.83 14.88 -94.21
CA TRP A 539 -58.28 13.68 -93.49
C TRP A 539 -58.92 12.66 -94.44
N ARG A 540 -59.87 13.08 -95.28
CA ARG A 540 -60.55 12.23 -96.27
C ARG A 540 -59.58 11.57 -97.24
N LYS A 541 -58.58 12.31 -97.75
CA LYS A 541 -57.54 11.75 -98.62
C LYS A 541 -56.72 10.68 -97.91
N ARG A 542 -56.29 10.93 -96.67
CA ARG A 542 -55.56 9.95 -95.83
C ARG A 542 -56.42 8.71 -95.58
N TYR A 543 -57.70 8.88 -95.27
CA TYR A 543 -58.63 7.79 -95.00
C TYR A 543 -58.95 6.97 -96.27
N MET A 544 -59.19 7.60 -97.42
CA MET A 544 -59.36 6.93 -98.71
C MET A 544 -58.10 6.17 -99.14
N GLN A 545 -56.92 6.77 -98.93
CA GLN A 545 -55.65 6.11 -99.20
C GLN A 545 -55.46 4.90 -98.29
N TRP A 546 -55.82 5.00 -97.02
CA TRP A 546 -55.80 3.90 -96.05
C TRP A 546 -56.76 2.76 -96.45
N ILE A 547 -58.00 3.06 -96.83
CA ILE A 547 -58.97 2.07 -97.35
C ILE A 547 -58.40 1.35 -98.59
N SER A 548 -57.81 2.12 -99.52
CA SER A 548 -57.22 1.56 -100.74
C SER A 548 -56.01 0.67 -100.47
N GLN A 549 -55.16 1.03 -99.49
CA GLN A 549 -54.00 0.23 -99.08
C GLN A 549 -54.42 -1.09 -98.43
N MET A 550 -55.55 -1.10 -97.73
CA MET A 550 -56.15 -2.31 -97.17
C MET A 550 -56.80 -3.22 -98.23
N LYS A 551 -56.74 -2.85 -99.53
CA LYS A 551 -57.43 -3.51 -100.65
C LYS A 551 -58.94 -3.73 -100.39
N SER A 552 -59.53 -2.91 -99.53
CA SER A 552 -60.93 -2.99 -99.12
C SER A 552 -61.77 -2.07 -100.00
N ARG A 553 -62.98 -2.50 -100.40
CA ARG A 553 -63.91 -1.60 -101.11
C ARG A 553 -64.57 -0.69 -100.07
N VAL A 554 -64.98 0.51 -100.48
CA VAL A 554 -65.70 1.46 -99.60
C VAL A 554 -66.93 0.81 -98.95
N LEU A 555 -67.63 -0.08 -99.68
CA LEU A 555 -68.75 -0.87 -99.17
C LEU A 555 -68.34 -1.88 -98.08
N ASP A 556 -67.16 -2.47 -98.17
CA ASP A 556 -66.68 -3.45 -97.19
C ASP A 556 -66.31 -2.76 -95.87
N VAL A 557 -65.82 -1.51 -95.95
CA VAL A 557 -65.56 -0.65 -94.78
C VAL A 557 -66.87 -0.23 -94.13
N PHE A 558 -67.86 0.19 -94.91
CA PHE A 558 -69.20 0.54 -94.40
C PHE A 558 -69.82 -0.63 -93.62
N ARG A 559 -69.81 -1.84 -94.18
CA ARG A 559 -70.29 -3.06 -93.49
C ARG A 559 -69.44 -3.51 -92.31
N GLY A 560 -68.15 -3.17 -92.31
CA GLY A 560 -67.26 -3.46 -91.18
C GLY A 560 -67.52 -2.58 -89.96
N ILE A 561 -68.09 -1.39 -90.19
CA ILE A 561 -68.45 -0.41 -89.17
C ILE A 561 -69.89 -0.62 -88.68
N ASP A 562 -70.82 -0.94 -89.60
CA ASP A 562 -72.22 -1.32 -89.33
C ASP A 562 -72.28 -2.71 -88.64
N ARG A 563 -72.08 -2.72 -87.31
CA ARG A 563 -71.95 -3.94 -86.50
C ARG A 563 -73.27 -4.64 -86.23
N ASP A 564 -74.35 -3.89 -86.18
CA ASP A 564 -75.71 -4.40 -85.96
C ASP A 564 -76.48 -4.65 -87.26
N GLN A 565 -75.89 -4.31 -88.42
CA GLN A 565 -76.39 -4.58 -89.77
C GLN A 565 -77.75 -3.91 -90.03
N ASP A 566 -78.02 -2.80 -89.35
CA ASP A 566 -79.25 -2.05 -89.51
C ASP A 566 -79.26 -1.21 -90.80
N GLY A 567 -78.13 -1.18 -91.51
CA GLY A 567 -77.93 -0.50 -92.78
C GLY A 567 -77.61 0.99 -92.64
N ARG A 568 -77.44 1.48 -91.42
CA ARG A 568 -76.97 2.83 -91.06
C ARG A 568 -75.79 2.69 -90.09
N ILE A 569 -74.98 3.74 -89.95
CA ILE A 569 -73.87 3.74 -88.99
C ILE A 569 -74.10 4.85 -87.98
N SER A 570 -74.18 4.54 -86.69
CA SER A 570 -74.25 5.60 -85.68
C SER A 570 -72.92 6.35 -85.55
N GLN A 571 -72.96 7.63 -85.17
CA GLN A 571 -71.73 8.41 -84.98
C GLN A 571 -70.74 7.75 -84.00
N ARG A 572 -71.23 7.06 -82.96
CA ARG A 572 -70.38 6.34 -81.98
C ARG A 572 -69.71 5.12 -82.60
N GLU A 573 -70.43 4.32 -83.38
CA GLU A 573 -69.86 3.16 -84.07
C GLU A 573 -68.80 3.58 -85.08
N PHE A 574 -69.03 4.68 -85.77
CA PHE A 574 -68.04 5.24 -86.68
C PHE A 574 -66.77 5.69 -85.94
N ILE A 575 -66.93 6.44 -84.84
CA ILE A 575 -65.80 6.94 -84.05
C ILE A 575 -65.01 5.80 -83.41
N GLU A 576 -65.66 4.87 -82.73
CA GLU A 576 -65.00 3.74 -82.08
C GLU A 576 -64.37 2.78 -83.10
N SER A 577 -65.03 2.50 -84.23
CA SER A 577 -64.49 1.62 -85.25
C SER A 577 -63.26 2.22 -85.92
N VAL A 578 -63.22 3.53 -86.14
CA VAL A 578 -62.05 4.18 -86.75
C VAL A 578 -60.92 4.36 -85.73
N LEU A 579 -61.21 4.71 -84.47
CA LEU A 579 -60.18 4.82 -83.41
C LEU A 579 -59.58 3.48 -82.98
N SER A 580 -60.35 2.39 -83.03
CA SER A 580 -59.83 1.04 -82.80
C SER A 580 -59.08 0.46 -84.01
N SER A 581 -59.18 1.11 -85.17
CA SER A 581 -58.41 0.77 -86.35
C SER A 581 -56.99 1.31 -86.26
N LYS A 582 -56.07 0.80 -87.07
CA LYS A 582 -54.69 1.33 -87.16
C LYS A 582 -54.60 2.64 -87.96
N PHE A 583 -55.72 3.31 -88.20
CA PHE A 583 -55.73 4.59 -88.88
C PHE A 583 -55.31 5.70 -87.90
N PRO A 584 -54.26 6.50 -88.19
CA PRO A 584 -53.82 7.56 -87.31
C PRO A 584 -54.84 8.70 -87.28
N THR A 585 -55.67 8.74 -86.24
CA THR A 585 -56.62 9.83 -85.98
C THR A 585 -56.85 9.98 -84.47
N ASN A 586 -57.34 11.15 -84.05
CA ASN A 586 -57.70 11.40 -82.65
C ASN A 586 -59.23 11.50 -82.46
N VAL A 587 -59.69 11.33 -81.24
CA VAL A 587 -61.09 11.43 -80.81
C VAL A 587 -61.72 12.74 -81.28
N LEU A 588 -61.01 13.86 -81.15
CA LEU A 588 -61.51 15.18 -81.57
C LEU A 588 -61.70 15.28 -83.09
N GLU A 589 -60.72 14.82 -83.89
CA GLU A 589 -60.84 14.74 -85.35
C GLU A 589 -62.05 13.87 -85.73
N MET A 590 -62.19 12.71 -85.10
CA MET A 590 -63.20 11.73 -85.46
C MET A 590 -64.63 12.20 -85.11
N ASN A 591 -64.80 12.96 -84.03
CA ASN A 591 -66.07 13.62 -83.71
C ASN A 591 -66.47 14.66 -84.76
N ALA A 592 -65.51 15.46 -85.24
CA ALA A 592 -65.77 16.42 -86.32
C ALA A 592 -66.08 15.70 -87.65
N VAL A 593 -65.30 14.67 -87.99
CA VAL A 593 -65.52 13.83 -89.17
C VAL A 593 -66.91 13.18 -89.14
N ALA A 594 -67.31 12.58 -88.01
CA ALA A 594 -68.62 11.94 -87.87
C ALA A 594 -69.76 12.92 -88.15
N SER A 595 -69.63 14.17 -87.69
CA SER A 595 -70.60 15.23 -87.97
C SER A 595 -70.61 15.69 -89.43
N ILE A 596 -69.50 15.56 -90.16
CA ILE A 596 -69.43 15.92 -91.60
C ILE A 596 -70.00 14.81 -92.48
N PHE A 597 -69.87 13.56 -92.07
CA PHE A 597 -70.46 12.42 -92.76
C PHE A 597 -71.98 12.41 -92.62
N ASP A 598 -72.49 12.79 -91.46
CA ASP A 598 -73.92 12.95 -91.16
C ASP A 598 -74.45 14.29 -91.71
N THR A 599 -74.78 14.31 -93.01
CA THR A 599 -75.12 15.56 -93.73
C THR A 599 -76.53 16.05 -93.37
N ASN A 600 -77.43 15.13 -93.02
CA ASN A 600 -78.81 15.43 -92.66
C ASN A 600 -78.99 15.71 -91.15
N GLY A 601 -77.99 15.41 -90.32
CA GLY A 601 -77.96 15.66 -88.88
C GLY A 601 -78.85 14.75 -88.05
N ASP A 602 -79.20 13.56 -88.57
CA ASP A 602 -80.10 12.62 -87.90
C ASP A 602 -79.38 11.71 -86.89
N GLY A 603 -78.05 11.84 -86.75
CA GLY A 603 -77.22 11.09 -85.83
C GLY A 603 -76.73 9.74 -86.39
N PHE A 604 -77.13 9.42 -87.62
CA PHE A 604 -76.77 8.21 -88.34
C PHE A 604 -76.18 8.56 -89.71
N ILE A 605 -75.24 7.75 -90.19
CA ILE A 605 -74.60 7.94 -91.49
C ILE A 605 -75.10 6.81 -92.37
N ASP A 606 -75.91 7.14 -93.38
CA ASP A 606 -76.36 6.14 -94.33
C ASP A 606 -75.30 5.87 -95.42
N TYR A 607 -75.51 4.82 -96.22
CA TYR A 607 -74.54 4.43 -97.26
C TYR A 607 -74.36 5.52 -98.33
N TYR A 608 -75.40 6.29 -98.62
CA TYR A 608 -75.34 7.36 -99.62
C TYR A 608 -74.52 8.53 -99.07
N GLU A 609 -74.74 8.93 -97.84
CA GLU A 609 -73.97 9.95 -97.12
C GLU A 609 -72.51 9.54 -96.97
N PHE A 610 -72.23 8.31 -96.57
CA PHE A 610 -70.87 7.79 -96.47
C PHE A 610 -70.11 7.82 -97.81
N VAL A 611 -70.76 7.44 -98.91
CA VAL A 611 -70.11 7.40 -100.23
C VAL A 611 -70.02 8.79 -100.86
N SER A 612 -71.06 9.62 -100.76
CA SER A 612 -71.06 10.98 -101.34
C SER A 612 -70.07 11.90 -100.62
N THR A 613 -69.93 11.75 -99.30
CA THR A 613 -68.93 12.48 -98.52
C THR A 613 -67.51 11.94 -98.73
N LEU A 614 -67.32 10.71 -99.21
CA LEU A 614 -66.00 10.20 -99.62
C LEU A 614 -65.68 10.49 -101.10
N HIS A 615 -66.70 10.57 -101.95
CA HIS A 615 -66.62 10.80 -103.41
C HIS A 615 -67.63 11.86 -103.90
N PRO A 616 -67.30 13.16 -103.82
CA PRO A 616 -68.23 14.25 -104.18
C PRO A 616 -68.60 14.37 -105.67
N ASN A 617 -67.83 13.74 -106.58
CA ASN A 617 -67.91 13.98 -108.03
C ASN A 617 -68.35 12.75 -108.86
N ARG A 618 -69.23 11.89 -108.34
CA ARG A 618 -69.85 10.79 -109.12
C ARG A 618 -71.37 10.79 -108.94
N ASP A 619 -72.08 11.26 -109.95
CA ASP A 619 -73.55 11.38 -109.93
C ASP A 619 -74.24 10.05 -110.36
N PRO A 620 -75.15 9.44 -109.57
CA PRO A 620 -75.58 8.04 -109.77
C PRO A 620 -76.76 7.76 -110.74
N LEU A 621 -77.22 8.70 -111.58
CA LEU A 621 -78.46 8.54 -112.37
C LEU A 621 -78.34 8.88 -113.88
N ARG A 622 -77.86 7.93 -114.70
CA ARG A 622 -78.27 7.80 -116.12
C ARG A 622 -78.01 6.38 -116.64
N ARG A 623 -79.06 5.66 -117.07
CA ARG A 623 -79.01 4.35 -117.76
C ARG A 623 -79.65 4.43 -119.15
N THR A 624 -79.24 3.48 -120.01
CA THR A 624 -79.80 2.98 -121.29
C THR A 624 -79.71 3.84 -122.56
N ALA A 625 -78.86 3.43 -123.51
CA ALA A 625 -79.19 2.94 -124.86
C ALA A 625 -77.90 2.73 -125.67
N ASP A 626 -77.93 1.73 -126.55
CA ASP A 626 -76.83 1.17 -127.35
C ASP A 626 -76.01 2.19 -128.15
N ALA A 627 -74.74 1.88 -128.38
CA ALA A 627 -74.26 1.55 -129.72
C ALA A 627 -72.74 1.45 -129.74
N ASP A 628 -72.33 0.34 -130.33
CA ASP A 628 -71.01 0.02 -130.83
C ASP A 628 -70.20 1.19 -131.40
N GLN A 629 -68.89 0.96 -131.33
CA GLN A 629 -67.94 0.99 -132.45
C GLN A 629 -66.69 1.84 -132.21
N ILE A 630 -65.57 1.14 -132.45
CA ILE A 630 -64.34 1.60 -133.12
C ILE A 630 -63.22 2.06 -132.18
N GLN A 631 -61.99 1.52 -132.21
CA GLN A 631 -61.35 0.39 -132.92
C GLN A 631 -59.87 0.40 -132.48
N ASP A 632 -59.28 -0.79 -132.30
CA ASP A 632 -58.11 -1.34 -133.03
C ASP A 632 -56.68 -0.83 -132.74
N GLU A 633 -55.77 -1.76 -133.02
CA GLU A 633 -54.31 -1.67 -133.23
C GLU A 633 -53.43 -2.03 -132.02
N VAL A 634 -53.04 -3.30 -131.83
CA VAL A 634 -52.05 -4.12 -132.57
C VAL A 634 -50.60 -3.69 -132.31
N TRP A 635 -49.86 -4.59 -131.65
CA TRP A 635 -48.41 -4.58 -131.42
C TRP A 635 -47.65 -4.76 -132.75
N PRO A 636 -46.51 -4.07 -132.99
CA PRO A 636 -45.22 -4.79 -132.93
C PRO A 636 -43.96 -3.98 -132.59
N GLY A 637 -43.07 -4.57 -131.77
CA GLY A 637 -41.64 -4.78 -132.05
C GLY A 637 -40.64 -3.59 -132.19
N GLY A 638 -39.47 -3.75 -131.55
CA GLY A 638 -38.20 -3.06 -131.92
C GLY A 638 -37.46 -2.46 -130.72
N ARG A 639 -36.64 -3.21 -129.97
CA ARG A 639 -35.19 -3.46 -130.12
C ARG A 639 -34.25 -2.22 -130.16
N GLY A 640 -33.31 -2.24 -129.20
CA GLY A 640 -32.02 -1.53 -129.19
C GLY A 640 -31.98 -0.45 -128.11
N GLY A 641 -31.08 -0.43 -127.13
CA GLY A 641 -29.93 -1.28 -126.82
C GLY A 641 -29.05 -0.56 -125.79
N THR A 642 -28.31 -1.34 -125.00
CA THR A 642 -27.10 -0.95 -124.22
C THR A 642 -27.29 0.09 -123.09
N ARG A 643 -26.71 -0.06 -121.88
CA ARG A 643 -25.40 -0.63 -121.56
C ARG A 643 -25.23 -0.83 -120.02
N LEU A 644 -24.76 -2.03 -119.65
CA LEU A 644 -23.72 -2.39 -118.66
C LEU A 644 -23.81 -1.97 -117.16
N VAL A 645 -23.97 -3.00 -116.31
CA VAL A 645 -23.20 -3.44 -115.10
C VAL A 645 -21.82 -2.74 -114.92
N PRO A 646 -21.15 -2.60 -113.73
CA PRO A 646 -21.09 -3.60 -112.62
C PRO A 646 -20.86 -3.06 -111.17
N CYS A 647 -21.10 -3.87 -110.12
CA CYS A 647 -20.19 -4.63 -109.23
C CYS A 647 -19.27 -3.85 -108.25
N HIS A 648 -19.12 -4.50 -107.08
CA HIS A 648 -17.95 -4.60 -106.20
C HIS A 648 -17.39 -3.37 -105.48
N GLY A 649 -17.26 -3.55 -104.16
CA GLY A 649 -15.92 -3.75 -103.59
C GLY A 649 -15.42 -2.65 -102.66
N SER A 650 -14.83 -3.14 -101.56
CA SER A 650 -13.59 -2.63 -100.96
C SER A 650 -13.73 -1.68 -99.77
N ASP A 651 -13.46 -2.26 -98.59
CA ASP A 651 -12.54 -1.67 -97.62
C ASP A 651 -11.30 -1.07 -98.31
N PRO A 652 -10.65 -0.08 -97.68
CA PRO A 652 -9.29 -0.40 -97.24
C PRO A 652 -8.96 0.13 -95.85
N HIS A 653 -8.28 -0.73 -95.09
CA HIS A 653 -7.05 -0.47 -94.36
C HIS A 653 -6.75 0.98 -93.91
N GLY A 654 -6.62 1.12 -92.59
CA GLY A 654 -5.26 1.16 -92.04
C GLY A 654 -4.83 2.45 -91.34
N LEU A 655 -3.98 2.21 -90.33
CA LEU A 655 -3.12 3.12 -89.58
C LEU A 655 -3.76 3.66 -88.28
N SER A 656 -3.39 3.18 -87.09
CA SER A 656 -2.08 3.09 -86.42
C SER A 656 -1.96 4.20 -85.36
N SER A 657 -1.71 3.76 -84.13
CA SER A 657 -0.97 4.47 -83.09
C SER A 657 -1.57 5.77 -82.54
N ARG A 658 -2.10 5.75 -81.32
CA ARG A 658 -1.36 5.85 -80.06
C ARG A 658 -2.28 5.62 -78.88
#